data_AF-A0A8J7AQ43-F1
#
_entry.id   AF-A0A8J7AQ43-F1
#
_cell.length_a   1.000
_cell.length_b   1.000
_cell.length_c   1.000
_cell.angle_alpha   90.00
_cell.angle_beta   90.00
_cell.angle_gamma   90.00
#
_symmetry.space_group_name_H-M   'P 1'
#
loop_
_entity.id
_entity.type
_entity.pdbx_description
1 polymer ?
#
loop_
_entity_poly.entity_id
_entity_poly.type
_entity_poly.pdbx_seq_one_letter_code
_entity_poly.pdbx_strand_id
1 'polypeptide(L)'
;MPYPRVLVITSCTGEKRFKPEKQLTIEDFKDEARLIDREVELGDYACPASEMYTGMQHLRLMEGVQKLRDALGHKALDVSILSAGYGVISERQVIVPYEVTFNGMKSREVDTWAIHLGVHDAIASLIPAYDLIFFLLGDNYLRAVTLPLASRVDQTFVFLASRGQADGIQGMAAKTYVMPLSNPEAKRYRYGMVGLKGFLFKQFAEVVASQPTLLKEVYETPQTFQTLIDQQTAENQTIQLAMAEVFQQVPSTPRKRKSISKKTTVKKDDLLTIPDVPPAPNQHLGTQYFIPEWDDRVYPKYNFLTEKVPEDRDPYKDDVYAHEMYPQPNYNGILISKIVIDSSQTKRERFEKVGVHNFVRFSGDIMGDCGAFGYVKEDEPPYETDEILDYYERLGFNYGVSIDHLIFGPFAVPGIREKRYNLTLKNAEDFLVRHKAQQYNFKPIGVAQGWSPETYADSVKALIQMGYDFIAIGGLARAQNREIIPVLKAIHPHVDPHVRIHLFGVARVEAVPLFQHLGITSFDSAGPLRQAWLSSDKNYHTLTGKHYMAIRVPPVTGNRAKKVLDAGHYDCETLERLEQDALAALREYDAGRLGIEATLEAAATYNEALDLSEDEDKPEKLEKLRAKRRQKYLETLTDKPWKACACEICEQVGIEVAIFRNNNRNRRRGFHNTYVFYKRLADLL
;
A
#
# COMPACT_ATOMS: atom_id res chain seq x y z
N MET A 1 1.86 30.35 -30.08
CA MET A 1 2.02 28.88 -30.19
C MET A 1 0.69 28.28 -30.66
N PRO A 2 0.65 27.12 -31.32
CA PRO A 2 -0.62 26.50 -31.76
C PRO A 2 -1.54 26.07 -30.60
N TYR A 3 -1.03 26.04 -29.38
CA TYR A 3 -1.72 25.58 -28.17
C TYR A 3 -1.58 26.63 -27.04
N PRO A 4 -2.53 26.68 -26.09
CA PRO A 4 -2.45 27.55 -24.92
C PRO A 4 -1.18 27.24 -24.11
N ARG A 5 -0.51 28.27 -23.58
CA ARG A 5 0.67 28.07 -22.73
C ARG A 5 0.20 27.61 -21.34
N VAL A 6 0.74 26.48 -20.89
CA VAL A 6 0.29 25.79 -19.68
C VAL A 6 1.23 26.06 -18.50
N LEU A 7 0.66 26.31 -17.33
CA LEU A 7 1.36 26.28 -16.04
C LEU A 7 0.73 25.22 -15.15
N VAL A 8 1.57 24.38 -14.53
CA VAL A 8 1.14 23.53 -13.42
C VAL A 8 1.76 24.01 -12.13
N ILE A 9 0.92 24.37 -11.15
CA ILE A 9 1.30 24.72 -9.80
C ILE A 9 1.02 23.53 -8.89
N THR A 10 2.07 22.91 -8.35
CA THR A 10 1.98 21.74 -7.45
C THR A 10 2.62 22.04 -6.10
N SER A 11 2.25 21.29 -5.06
CA SER A 11 2.94 21.36 -3.76
C SER A 11 4.23 20.54 -3.77
N CYS A 12 5.21 20.96 -2.97
CA CYS A 12 6.34 20.11 -2.62
C CYS A 12 5.90 18.81 -1.93
N THR A 13 6.75 17.78 -1.94
CA THR A 13 6.49 16.52 -1.23
C THR A 13 7.43 16.34 -0.05
N GLY A 14 6.94 15.68 1.00
CA GLY A 14 7.76 15.33 2.17
C GLY A 14 8.91 14.39 1.77
N GLU A 15 8.63 13.41 0.93
CA GLU A 15 9.64 12.53 0.34
C GLU A 15 10.56 13.31 -0.60
N LYS A 16 11.86 13.19 -0.36
CA LYS A 16 12.95 13.79 -1.12
C LYS A 16 14.01 12.75 -1.47
N ARG A 17 14.79 13.01 -2.52
CA ARG A 17 15.84 12.14 -3.04
C ARG A 17 16.94 11.88 -2.01
N PHE A 18 17.32 12.92 -1.27
CA PHE A 18 18.33 12.84 -0.22
C PHE A 18 17.70 13.16 1.13
N LYS A 19 18.11 12.45 2.17
CA LYS A 19 17.67 12.65 3.57
C LYS A 19 18.87 12.61 4.53
N PRO A 20 19.82 13.56 4.44
CA PRO A 20 20.91 13.67 5.40
C PRO A 20 20.37 13.95 6.82
N GLU A 21 21.12 13.63 7.87
CA GLU A 21 20.64 13.84 9.25
C GLU A 21 20.36 15.32 9.56
N LYS A 22 21.15 16.23 8.99
CA LYS A 22 21.07 17.68 9.21
C LYS A 22 20.45 18.41 8.02
N GLN A 23 19.20 18.11 7.67
CA GLN A 23 18.46 18.85 6.65
C GLN A 23 18.21 20.31 7.08
N LEU A 24 17.87 21.19 6.13
CA LEU A 24 17.35 22.52 6.49
C LEU A 24 16.04 22.37 7.26
N THR A 25 15.84 23.24 8.24
CA THR A 25 14.67 23.32 9.11
C THR A 25 14.02 24.67 8.93
N ILE A 26 12.83 24.87 9.51
CA ILE A 26 12.12 26.14 9.43
C ILE A 26 12.94 27.32 9.99
N GLU A 27 13.81 27.08 10.97
CA GLU A 27 14.67 28.11 11.55
C GLU A 27 15.74 28.59 10.56
N ASP A 28 16.19 27.71 9.66
CA ASP A 28 17.15 28.10 8.62
C ASP A 28 16.47 29.04 7.59
N PHE A 29 15.18 28.86 7.31
CA PHE A 29 14.42 29.72 6.38
C PHE A 29 13.92 31.05 6.98
N LYS A 30 14.12 31.28 8.29
CA LYS A 30 13.79 32.55 8.95
C LYS A 30 14.91 33.59 8.83
N ASP A 31 16.14 33.15 8.58
CA ASP A 31 17.33 33.98 8.53
C ASP A 31 18.10 33.69 7.22
N GLU A 32 18.11 34.68 6.34
CA GLU A 32 18.70 34.57 5.00
C GLU A 32 20.21 34.29 5.04
N ALA A 33 20.94 34.86 6.00
CA ALA A 33 22.38 34.63 6.11
C ALA A 33 22.65 33.18 6.54
N ARG A 34 21.86 32.69 7.50
CA ARG A 34 21.93 31.30 7.96
C ARG A 34 21.53 30.31 6.86
N LEU A 35 20.51 30.64 6.06
CA LEU A 35 20.08 29.81 4.95
C LEU A 35 21.24 29.59 3.97
N ILE A 36 21.90 30.66 3.54
CA ILE A 36 23.02 30.61 2.60
C ILE A 36 24.13 29.69 3.10
N ASP A 37 24.58 29.85 4.35
CA ASP A 37 25.64 29.03 4.94
C ASP A 37 25.26 27.54 4.97
N ARG A 38 24.00 27.24 5.31
CA ARG A 38 23.49 25.88 5.42
C ARG A 38 23.24 25.22 4.06
N GLU A 39 22.88 26.01 3.05
CA GLU A 39 22.80 25.53 1.67
C GLU A 39 24.18 25.13 1.12
N VAL A 40 25.22 25.90 1.45
CA VAL A 40 26.61 25.56 1.10
C VAL A 40 27.04 24.25 1.78
N GLU A 41 26.72 24.07 3.07
CA GLU A 41 27.02 22.83 3.80
C GLU A 41 26.34 21.60 3.18
N LEU A 42 25.13 21.77 2.65
CA LEU A 42 24.35 20.70 2.02
C LEU A 42 24.56 20.59 0.51
N GLY A 43 25.57 21.27 -0.05
CA GLY A 43 25.83 21.36 -1.49
C GLY A 43 25.96 20.00 -2.19
N ASP A 44 26.52 18.99 -1.50
CA ASP A 44 26.67 17.62 -2.03
C ASP A 44 25.32 16.93 -2.32
N TYR A 45 24.24 17.43 -1.72
CA TYR A 45 22.87 16.93 -1.91
C TYR A 45 22.02 17.84 -2.80
N ALA A 46 22.60 18.89 -3.37
CA ALA A 46 21.89 19.86 -4.19
C ALA A 46 21.47 19.22 -5.53
N CYS A 47 20.19 19.34 -5.88
CA CYS A 47 19.71 18.95 -7.22
C CYS A 47 18.48 19.79 -7.62
N PRO A 48 18.12 19.80 -8.92
CA PRO A 48 16.91 20.49 -9.36
C PRO A 48 15.67 20.03 -8.59
N ALA A 49 14.74 20.94 -8.30
CA ALA A 49 13.53 20.63 -7.55
C ALA A 49 12.69 19.50 -8.18
N SER A 50 12.70 19.40 -9.52
CA SER A 50 12.10 18.29 -10.28
C SER A 50 12.67 16.92 -9.91
N GLU A 51 13.94 16.84 -9.54
CA GLU A 51 14.63 15.61 -9.11
C GLU A 51 14.65 15.44 -7.58
N MET A 52 14.62 16.56 -6.84
CA MET A 52 14.64 16.55 -5.38
C MET A 52 13.40 15.89 -4.81
N TYR A 53 12.21 16.21 -5.30
CA TYR A 53 10.95 15.68 -4.77
C TYR A 53 10.65 14.28 -5.32
N THR A 54 10.32 13.34 -4.44
CA THR A 54 10.10 11.92 -4.81
C THR A 54 8.75 11.38 -4.35
N GLY A 55 7.86 12.25 -3.84
CA GLY A 55 6.52 11.84 -3.42
C GLY A 55 5.61 11.45 -4.60
N MET A 56 4.61 10.61 -4.32
CA MET A 56 3.76 10.01 -5.36
C MET A 56 3.04 11.03 -6.25
N GLN A 57 2.53 12.12 -5.69
CA GLN A 57 1.90 13.20 -6.48
C GLN A 57 2.90 13.80 -7.47
N HIS A 58 4.10 14.15 -7.01
CA HIS A 58 5.16 14.73 -7.84
C HIS A 58 5.57 13.78 -8.95
N LEU A 59 5.89 12.52 -8.63
CA LEU A 59 6.30 11.54 -9.63
C LEU A 59 5.24 11.33 -10.73
N ARG A 60 3.96 11.17 -10.35
CA ARG A 60 2.90 11.01 -11.36
C ARG A 60 2.71 12.27 -12.20
N LEU A 61 2.75 13.44 -11.57
CA LEU A 61 2.67 14.71 -12.28
C LEU A 61 3.80 14.84 -13.30
N MET A 62 5.05 14.60 -12.90
CA MET A 62 6.22 14.74 -13.78
C MET A 62 6.18 13.76 -14.96
N GLU A 63 5.65 12.55 -14.79
CA GLU A 63 5.39 11.63 -15.91
C GLU A 63 4.40 12.22 -16.93
N GLY A 64 3.32 12.87 -16.47
CA GLY A 64 2.36 13.55 -17.33
C GLY A 64 2.95 14.79 -18.02
N VAL A 65 3.72 15.58 -17.28
CA VAL A 65 4.45 16.75 -17.77
C VAL A 65 5.39 16.37 -18.91
N GLN A 66 6.16 15.29 -18.76
CA GLN A 66 7.08 14.83 -19.79
C GLN A 66 6.32 14.44 -21.06
N LYS A 67 5.23 13.68 -20.94
CA LYS A 67 4.38 13.30 -22.09
C LYS A 67 3.82 14.51 -22.84
N LEU A 68 3.36 15.53 -22.13
CA LEU A 68 2.89 16.77 -22.77
C LEU A 68 4.02 17.53 -23.44
N ARG A 69 5.20 17.59 -22.84
CA ARG A 69 6.38 18.24 -23.44
C ARG A 69 6.87 17.50 -24.69
N ASP A 70 6.82 16.18 -24.69
CA ASP A 70 7.16 15.36 -25.86
C ASP A 70 6.18 15.62 -27.02
N ALA A 71 4.89 15.78 -26.72
CA ALA A 71 3.85 16.00 -27.73
C ALA A 71 3.73 17.47 -28.21
N LEU A 72 3.92 18.45 -27.32
CA LEU A 72 3.63 19.87 -27.58
C LEU A 72 4.89 20.75 -27.64
N GLY A 73 6.04 20.20 -27.25
CA GLY A 73 7.32 20.88 -27.10
C GLY A 73 7.57 21.40 -25.68
N HIS A 74 8.84 21.42 -25.29
CA HIS A 74 9.28 21.79 -23.94
C HIS A 74 8.86 23.19 -23.46
N LYS A 75 8.55 24.12 -24.37
CA LYS A 75 8.11 25.50 -24.03
C LYS A 75 6.60 25.63 -23.84
N ALA A 76 5.83 24.57 -24.11
CA ALA A 76 4.37 24.60 -24.02
C ALA A 76 3.87 24.50 -22.57
N LEU A 77 4.68 23.92 -21.67
CA LEU A 77 4.29 23.65 -20.29
C LEU A 77 5.44 23.92 -19.32
N ASP A 78 5.17 24.78 -18.34
CA ASP A 78 6.04 25.06 -17.21
C ASP A 78 5.46 24.48 -15.91
N VAL A 79 6.33 24.07 -14.99
CA VAL A 79 5.95 23.56 -13.67
C VAL A 79 6.54 24.48 -12.60
N SER A 80 5.68 24.94 -11.70
CA SER A 80 6.07 25.69 -10.51
C SER A 80 5.65 24.91 -9.26
N ILE A 81 6.55 24.87 -8.27
CA ILE A 81 6.39 24.08 -7.06
C ILE A 81 6.27 25.03 -5.88
N LEU A 82 5.15 24.97 -5.17
CA LEU A 82 4.98 25.65 -3.89
C LEU A 82 5.67 24.82 -2.80
N SER A 83 6.84 25.30 -2.40
CA SER A 83 7.70 24.79 -1.34
C SER A 83 7.39 25.47 -0.01
N ALA A 84 7.25 24.68 1.06
CA ALA A 84 7.09 25.23 2.41
C ALA A 84 8.40 25.78 3.00
N GLY A 85 9.55 25.57 2.35
CA GLY A 85 10.82 26.21 2.71
C GLY A 85 11.16 27.36 1.76
N TYR A 86 11.13 27.09 0.46
CA TYR A 86 11.64 28.00 -0.58
C TYR A 86 10.58 28.91 -1.22
N GLY A 87 9.33 28.86 -0.76
CA GLY A 87 8.23 29.56 -1.43
C GLY A 87 7.94 28.96 -2.81
N VAL A 88 7.68 29.81 -3.79
CA VAL A 88 7.25 29.37 -5.13
C VAL A 88 8.47 29.26 -6.05
N ILE A 89 8.88 28.04 -6.37
CA ILE A 89 10.12 27.77 -7.12
C ILE A 89 9.84 27.15 -8.48
N SER A 90 10.80 27.31 -9.40
CA SER A 90 10.82 26.57 -10.67
C SER A 90 11.23 25.12 -10.44
N GLU A 91 10.70 24.19 -11.24
CA GLU A 91 11.16 22.78 -11.25
C GLU A 91 12.67 22.63 -11.52
N ARG A 92 13.31 23.65 -12.12
CA ARG A 92 14.74 23.67 -12.46
C ARG A 92 15.61 24.33 -11.40
N GLN A 93 15.00 24.98 -10.41
CA GLN A 93 15.73 25.61 -9.33
C GLN A 93 16.45 24.53 -8.53
N VAL A 94 17.76 24.67 -8.39
CA VAL A 94 18.57 23.79 -7.55
C VAL A 94 18.25 24.10 -6.09
N ILE A 95 17.92 23.08 -5.33
CA ILE A 95 17.61 23.17 -3.90
C ILE A 95 18.34 22.07 -3.14
N VAL A 96 18.49 22.24 -1.83
CA VAL A 96 19.01 21.20 -0.93
C VAL A 96 17.89 20.56 -0.09
N PRO A 97 18.14 19.40 0.55
CA PRO A 97 17.14 18.73 1.37
C PRO A 97 16.73 19.56 2.60
N TYR A 98 15.43 19.57 2.89
CA TYR A 98 14.84 20.31 4.00
C TYR A 98 13.65 19.56 4.59
N GLU A 99 13.33 19.80 5.86
CA GLU A 99 12.20 19.21 6.57
C GLU A 99 11.25 20.31 7.07
N VAL A 100 10.47 20.86 6.15
CA VAL A 100 9.43 21.88 6.42
C VAL A 100 8.18 21.54 5.62
N THR A 101 7.00 21.65 6.23
CA THR A 101 5.72 21.39 5.55
C THR A 101 4.60 22.27 6.11
N PHE A 102 3.73 22.78 5.24
CA PHE A 102 2.50 23.47 5.66
C PHE A 102 1.51 22.52 6.36
N ASN A 103 1.57 21.20 6.11
CA ASN A 103 0.62 20.25 6.68
C ASN A 103 0.81 20.03 8.19
N GLY A 104 1.96 20.42 8.75
CA GLY A 104 2.24 20.39 10.19
C GLY A 104 1.87 21.68 10.92
N MET A 105 1.45 22.72 10.20
CA MET A 105 1.18 24.05 10.73
C MET A 105 -0.32 24.26 10.96
N LYS A 106 -0.68 25.03 11.99
CA LYS A 106 -2.05 25.53 12.19
C LYS A 106 -2.39 26.59 11.13
N SER A 107 -3.67 26.80 10.87
CA SER A 107 -4.16 27.73 9.84
C SER A 107 -3.52 29.13 9.89
N ARG A 108 -3.40 29.73 11.09
CA ARG A 108 -2.78 31.06 11.28
C ARG A 108 -1.26 31.06 11.03
N GLU A 109 -0.60 29.95 11.33
CA GLU A 109 0.83 29.78 11.08
C GLU A 109 1.09 29.65 9.57
N VAL A 110 0.24 28.89 8.86
CA VAL A 110 0.27 28.82 7.39
C VAL A 110 0.14 30.21 6.78
N ASP A 111 -0.84 31.01 7.22
CA ASP A 111 -1.04 32.36 6.68
C ASP A 111 0.19 33.25 6.90
N THR A 112 0.73 33.24 8.12
CA THR A 112 1.89 34.07 8.49
C THR A 112 3.14 33.63 7.73
N TRP A 113 3.37 32.32 7.63
CA TRP A 113 4.51 31.75 6.94
C TRP A 113 4.43 31.93 5.42
N ALA A 114 3.23 31.84 4.84
CA ALA A 114 3.00 32.12 3.43
C ALA A 114 3.27 33.58 3.05
N ILE A 115 2.94 34.52 3.95
CA ILE A 115 3.30 35.94 3.82
C ILE A 115 4.82 36.11 3.86
N HIS A 116 5.50 35.49 4.85
CA HIS A 116 6.95 35.51 4.95
C HIS A 116 7.64 35.00 3.67
N LEU A 117 7.11 33.93 3.08
CA LEU A 117 7.62 33.35 1.83
C LEU A 117 7.17 34.08 0.55
N GLY A 118 6.34 35.13 0.66
CA GLY A 118 5.84 35.87 -0.51
C GLY A 118 5.02 35.02 -1.49
N VAL A 119 4.33 33.98 -1.00
CA VAL A 119 3.67 32.97 -1.86
C VAL A 119 2.63 33.58 -2.79
N HIS A 120 1.77 34.45 -2.26
CA HIS A 120 0.70 35.09 -3.03
C HIS A 120 1.26 35.94 -4.18
N ASP A 121 2.20 36.84 -3.87
CA ASP A 121 2.79 37.76 -4.84
C ASP A 121 3.59 37.02 -5.93
N ALA A 122 4.29 35.95 -5.55
CA ALA A 122 5.03 35.12 -6.49
C ALA A 122 4.09 34.41 -7.47
N ILE A 123 2.98 33.80 -6.99
CA ILE A 123 1.98 33.18 -7.87
C ILE A 123 1.27 34.23 -8.74
N ALA A 124 0.87 35.36 -8.15
CA ALA A 124 0.22 36.45 -8.86
C ALA A 124 1.09 37.02 -9.98
N SER A 125 2.41 37.05 -9.80
CA SER A 125 3.38 37.50 -10.81
C SER A 125 3.60 36.45 -11.92
N LEU A 126 3.46 35.16 -11.62
CA LEU A 126 3.62 34.07 -12.59
C LEU A 126 2.43 33.94 -13.53
N ILE A 127 1.21 34.03 -13.00
CA ILE A 127 -0.04 33.75 -13.72
C ILE A 127 -0.19 34.49 -15.06
N PRO A 128 0.11 35.80 -15.18
CA PRO A 128 -0.08 36.54 -16.42
C PRO A 128 0.68 35.98 -17.63
N ALA A 129 1.71 35.16 -17.44
CA ALA A 129 2.47 34.61 -18.56
C ALA A 129 1.82 33.38 -19.24
N TYR A 130 0.68 32.90 -18.72
CA TYR A 130 0.06 31.62 -19.11
C TYR A 130 -1.42 31.77 -19.47
N ASP A 131 -1.95 30.79 -20.21
CA ASP A 131 -3.33 30.78 -20.69
C ASP A 131 -4.19 29.75 -19.92
N LEU A 132 -3.60 28.59 -19.62
CA LEU A 132 -4.24 27.49 -18.90
C LEU A 132 -3.40 27.11 -17.67
N ILE A 133 -3.98 27.21 -16.48
CA ILE A 133 -3.28 26.98 -15.21
C ILE A 133 -3.95 25.84 -14.44
N PHE A 134 -3.15 24.86 -14.02
CA PHE A 134 -3.57 23.75 -13.17
C PHE A 134 -3.06 23.93 -11.74
N PHE A 135 -3.94 23.78 -10.75
CA PHE A 135 -3.60 23.85 -9.33
C PHE A 135 -3.77 22.48 -8.67
N LEU A 136 -2.64 21.85 -8.33
CA LEU A 136 -2.56 20.55 -7.66
C LEU A 136 -2.07 20.74 -6.21
N LEU A 137 -2.83 21.50 -5.43
CA LEU A 137 -2.45 21.93 -4.08
C LEU A 137 -3.31 21.27 -3.01
N GLY A 138 -2.70 20.67 -1.99
CA GLY A 138 -3.39 20.22 -0.77
C GLY A 138 -3.97 21.38 0.02
N ASP A 139 -4.80 21.10 1.03
CA ASP A 139 -5.62 22.11 1.71
C ASP A 139 -4.78 23.27 2.29
N ASN A 140 -3.74 22.97 3.08
CA ASN A 140 -2.89 24.01 3.65
C ASN A 140 -2.04 24.73 2.59
N TYR A 141 -1.68 24.06 1.49
CA TYR A 141 -0.96 24.68 0.39
C TYR A 141 -1.86 25.61 -0.41
N LEU A 142 -3.13 25.26 -0.61
CA LEU A 142 -4.11 26.12 -1.26
C LEU A 142 -4.45 27.33 -0.39
N ARG A 143 -4.54 27.14 0.93
CA ARG A 143 -4.66 28.24 1.90
C ARG A 143 -3.50 29.23 1.78
N ALA A 144 -2.26 28.73 1.68
CA ALA A 144 -1.07 29.57 1.53
C ALA A 144 -1.07 30.43 0.25
N VAL A 145 -1.85 30.07 -0.79
CA VAL A 145 -1.99 30.88 -2.00
C VAL A 145 -2.80 32.15 -1.75
N THR A 146 -3.69 32.16 -0.75
CA THR A 146 -4.60 33.28 -0.44
C THR A 146 -5.43 33.69 -1.66
N LEU A 147 -6.45 32.90 -1.98
CA LEU A 147 -7.41 33.24 -3.06
C LEU A 147 -8.30 34.44 -2.67
N PRO A 148 -8.80 35.23 -3.64
CA PRO A 148 -8.69 35.05 -5.09
C PRO A 148 -7.37 35.58 -5.67
N LEU A 149 -6.94 35.00 -6.79
CA LEU A 149 -5.80 35.47 -7.57
C LEU A 149 -6.25 36.42 -8.70
N ALA A 150 -5.49 37.49 -8.90
CA ALA A 150 -5.67 38.35 -10.06
C ALA A 150 -5.50 37.53 -11.35
N SER A 151 -6.49 37.61 -12.25
CA SER A 151 -6.56 36.80 -13.46
C SER A 151 -7.22 37.57 -14.60
N ARG A 152 -6.94 37.16 -15.83
CA ARG A 152 -7.59 37.72 -17.03
C ARG A 152 -8.81 36.89 -17.42
N VAL A 153 -9.74 37.52 -18.12
CA VAL A 153 -10.98 36.87 -18.61
C VAL A 153 -10.71 35.80 -19.69
N ASP A 154 -9.58 35.89 -20.38
CA ASP A 154 -9.15 34.93 -21.40
C ASP A 154 -8.32 33.77 -20.84
N GLN A 155 -8.12 33.72 -19.52
CA GLN A 155 -7.42 32.61 -18.85
C GLN A 155 -8.41 31.53 -18.38
N THR A 156 -7.85 30.34 -18.15
CA THR A 156 -8.59 29.18 -17.66
C THR A 156 -7.86 28.51 -16.51
N PHE A 157 -8.54 28.32 -15.39
CA PHE A 157 -8.00 27.69 -14.18
C PHE A 157 -8.70 26.37 -13.90
N VAL A 158 -7.91 25.32 -13.62
CA VAL A 158 -8.39 23.99 -13.24
C VAL A 158 -7.81 23.62 -11.89
N PHE A 159 -8.67 23.46 -10.88
CA PHE A 159 -8.28 23.11 -9.52
C PHE A 159 -8.58 21.65 -9.21
N LEU A 160 -7.59 20.95 -8.65
CA LEU A 160 -7.77 19.64 -8.04
C LEU A 160 -7.68 19.80 -6.52
N ALA A 161 -8.82 20.04 -5.88
CA ALA A 161 -8.92 20.42 -4.47
C ALA A 161 -9.75 19.41 -3.67
N SER A 162 -9.59 19.40 -2.35
CA SER A 162 -10.49 18.61 -1.50
C SER A 162 -11.91 19.18 -1.57
N ARG A 163 -12.91 18.34 -1.29
CA ARG A 163 -14.31 18.76 -1.31
C ARG A 163 -14.60 19.92 -0.36
N GLY A 164 -13.93 20.00 0.79
CA GLY A 164 -14.11 21.07 1.78
C GLY A 164 -13.52 22.41 1.37
N GLN A 165 -12.61 22.44 0.39
CA GLN A 165 -12.01 23.68 -0.12
C GLN A 165 -12.62 24.13 -1.45
N ALA A 166 -13.37 23.26 -2.13
CA ALA A 166 -13.91 23.54 -3.45
C ALA A 166 -14.83 24.77 -3.46
N ASP A 167 -15.66 24.94 -2.43
CA ASP A 167 -16.60 26.06 -2.32
C ASP A 167 -15.91 27.41 -2.07
N GLY A 168 -14.67 27.39 -1.54
CA GLY A 168 -13.86 28.58 -1.31
C GLY A 168 -13.14 29.10 -2.55
N ILE A 169 -13.11 28.32 -3.65
CA ILE A 169 -12.41 28.67 -4.89
C ILE A 169 -13.36 29.44 -5.80
N GLN A 170 -13.42 30.75 -5.60
CA GLN A 170 -14.31 31.64 -6.33
C GLN A 170 -13.71 33.06 -6.43
N GLY A 171 -14.34 33.95 -7.20
CA GLY A 171 -13.93 35.36 -7.27
C GLY A 171 -12.78 35.68 -8.24
N MET A 172 -12.43 34.77 -9.14
CA MET A 172 -11.45 34.99 -10.22
C MET A 172 -12.17 35.40 -11.52
N ALA A 173 -11.53 36.22 -12.35
CA ALA A 173 -12.05 36.59 -13.67
C ALA A 173 -11.86 35.48 -14.73
N ALA A 174 -10.88 34.58 -14.52
CA ALA A 174 -10.64 33.42 -15.36
C ALA A 174 -11.79 32.40 -15.31
N LYS A 175 -11.98 31.69 -16.42
CA LYS A 175 -12.88 30.52 -16.47
C LYS A 175 -12.35 29.46 -15.51
N THR A 176 -13.11 29.16 -14.46
CA THR A 176 -12.64 28.30 -13.37
C THR A 176 -13.43 27.01 -13.29
N TYR A 177 -12.73 25.89 -13.21
CA TYR A 177 -13.30 24.58 -12.90
C TYR A 177 -12.61 23.98 -11.68
N VAL A 178 -13.40 23.43 -10.77
CA VAL A 178 -12.90 22.74 -9.59
C VAL A 178 -13.35 21.30 -9.65
N MET A 179 -12.39 20.38 -9.63
CA MET A 179 -12.62 18.95 -9.48
C MET A 179 -12.52 18.60 -7.99
N PRO A 180 -13.64 18.39 -7.27
CA PRO A 180 -13.62 18.04 -5.87
C PRO A 180 -13.12 16.61 -5.70
N LEU A 181 -12.10 16.41 -4.87
CA LEU A 181 -11.49 15.11 -4.61
C LEU A 181 -11.78 14.63 -3.19
N SER A 182 -12.28 13.41 -3.09
CA SER A 182 -12.56 12.70 -1.84
C SER A 182 -12.44 11.19 -2.03
N ASN A 183 -12.70 10.40 -0.98
CA ASN A 183 -12.63 8.94 -1.04
C ASN A 183 -13.47 8.30 -2.17
N PRO A 184 -14.68 8.79 -2.48
CA PRO A 184 -15.41 8.44 -3.69
C PRO A 184 -14.60 8.56 -4.99
N GLU A 185 -13.91 9.66 -5.23
CA GLU A 185 -13.11 9.88 -6.44
C GLU A 185 -11.88 8.95 -6.45
N ALA A 186 -11.20 8.79 -5.32
CA ALA A 186 -10.12 7.82 -5.17
C ALA A 186 -10.57 6.39 -5.55
N LYS A 187 -11.78 6.00 -5.14
CA LYS A 187 -12.38 4.71 -5.54
C LYS A 187 -12.77 4.68 -7.02
N ARG A 188 -13.37 5.76 -7.54
CA ARG A 188 -13.80 5.90 -8.94
C ARG A 188 -12.64 5.66 -9.90
N TYR A 189 -11.51 6.31 -9.63
CA TYR A 189 -10.30 6.21 -10.43
C TYR A 189 -9.35 5.10 -9.96
N ARG A 190 -9.76 4.30 -8.96
CA ARG A 190 -9.01 3.17 -8.38
C ARG A 190 -7.56 3.54 -7.99
N TYR A 191 -7.36 4.74 -7.46
CA TYR A 191 -6.05 5.27 -7.10
C TYR A 191 -6.06 5.85 -5.68
N GLY A 192 -4.94 5.73 -4.96
CA GLY A 192 -4.82 6.18 -3.56
C GLY A 192 -4.82 7.71 -3.43
N MET A 193 -5.36 8.23 -2.32
CA MET A 193 -5.53 9.67 -2.08
C MET A 193 -4.22 10.48 -2.17
N VAL A 194 -3.14 9.93 -1.60
CA VAL A 194 -1.83 10.61 -1.43
C VAL A 194 -1.12 10.93 -2.77
N GLY A 195 -1.59 10.40 -3.90
CA GLY A 195 -1.07 10.74 -5.24
C GLY A 195 -2.14 11.00 -6.30
N LEU A 196 -3.41 11.09 -5.90
CA LEU A 196 -4.54 11.15 -6.83
C LEU A 196 -4.46 12.35 -7.78
N LYS A 197 -4.04 13.53 -7.28
CA LYS A 197 -3.94 14.76 -8.09
C LYS A 197 -2.96 14.64 -9.25
N GLY A 198 -1.75 14.17 -8.96
CA GLY A 198 -0.72 13.94 -9.97
C GLY A 198 -1.12 12.82 -10.95
N PHE A 199 -1.79 11.77 -10.45
CA PHE A 199 -2.32 10.70 -11.30
C PHE A 199 -3.40 11.20 -12.27
N LEU A 200 -4.37 11.99 -11.81
CA LEU A 200 -5.42 12.55 -12.66
C LEU A 200 -4.85 13.48 -13.74
N PHE A 201 -3.89 14.34 -13.37
CA PHE A 201 -3.19 15.16 -14.35
C PHE A 201 -2.43 14.31 -15.37
N LYS A 202 -1.77 13.22 -14.94
CA LYS A 202 -1.11 12.28 -15.85
C LYS A 202 -2.07 11.64 -16.83
N GLN A 203 -3.24 11.17 -16.39
CA GLN A 203 -4.25 10.59 -17.28
C GLN A 203 -4.70 11.61 -18.33
N PHE A 204 -5.03 12.83 -17.90
CA PHE A 204 -5.31 13.93 -18.81
C PHE A 204 -4.17 14.18 -19.82
N ALA A 205 -2.93 14.23 -19.33
CA ALA A 205 -1.74 14.43 -20.14
C ALA A 205 -1.55 13.33 -21.19
N GLU A 206 -1.85 12.07 -20.87
CA GLU A 206 -1.79 10.95 -21.81
C GLU A 206 -2.81 11.10 -22.95
N VAL A 207 -4.05 11.50 -22.62
CA VAL A 207 -5.10 11.76 -23.62
C VAL A 207 -4.68 12.91 -24.53
N VAL A 208 -4.26 14.03 -23.97
CA VAL A 208 -3.85 15.20 -24.75
C VAL A 208 -2.58 14.94 -25.56
N ALA A 209 -1.62 14.17 -25.04
CA ALA A 209 -0.42 13.80 -25.81
C ALA A 209 -0.77 12.99 -27.06
N SER A 210 -1.82 12.16 -27.00
CA SER A 210 -2.32 11.41 -28.16
C SER A 210 -3.13 12.28 -29.14
N GLN A 211 -3.80 13.32 -28.63
CA GLN A 211 -4.61 14.24 -29.44
C GLN A 211 -4.44 15.69 -28.95
N PRO A 212 -3.36 16.38 -29.36
CA PRO A 212 -3.00 17.72 -28.88
C PRO A 212 -4.09 18.78 -28.95
N THR A 213 -5.03 18.68 -29.90
CA THR A 213 -6.14 19.62 -30.07
C THR A 213 -7.07 19.67 -28.84
N LEU A 214 -7.15 18.58 -28.06
CA LEU A 214 -7.96 18.51 -26.84
C LEU A 214 -7.48 19.46 -25.75
N LEU A 215 -6.22 19.90 -25.78
CA LEU A 215 -5.73 20.92 -24.85
C LEU A 215 -6.47 22.24 -25.04
N LYS A 216 -6.80 22.59 -26.29
CA LYS A 216 -7.57 23.78 -26.63
C LYS A 216 -9.01 23.65 -26.12
N GLU A 217 -9.59 22.46 -26.17
CA GLU A 217 -10.93 22.20 -25.65
C GLU A 217 -11.01 22.39 -24.13
N VAL A 218 -10.00 21.93 -23.38
CA VAL A 218 -9.93 22.18 -21.93
C VAL A 218 -9.70 23.67 -21.64
N TYR A 219 -8.91 24.36 -22.45
CA TYR A 219 -8.77 25.81 -22.35
C TYR A 219 -10.08 26.55 -22.67
N GLU A 220 -10.89 26.11 -23.63
CA GLU A 220 -12.16 26.76 -23.94
C GLU A 220 -13.24 26.43 -22.90
N THR A 221 -13.34 25.14 -22.53
CA THR A 221 -14.33 24.55 -21.61
C THR A 221 -13.63 23.69 -20.55
N PRO A 222 -13.30 24.23 -19.36
CA PRO A 222 -12.45 23.53 -18.40
C PRO A 222 -13.05 22.26 -17.77
N GLN A 223 -14.38 22.11 -17.78
CA GLN A 223 -15.07 20.89 -17.37
C GLN A 223 -14.66 19.67 -18.21
N THR A 224 -14.24 19.90 -19.46
CA THR A 224 -13.75 18.86 -20.37
C THR A 224 -12.57 18.09 -19.77
N PHE A 225 -11.78 18.71 -18.87
CA PHE A 225 -10.71 18.02 -18.15
C PHE A 225 -11.19 16.72 -17.47
N GLN A 226 -12.30 16.78 -16.72
CA GLN A 226 -12.83 15.60 -16.06
C GLN A 226 -13.41 14.61 -17.07
N THR A 227 -14.11 15.10 -18.10
CA THR A 227 -14.71 14.27 -19.15
C THR A 227 -13.67 13.43 -19.87
N LEU A 228 -12.51 14.01 -20.23
CA LEU A 228 -11.43 13.30 -20.91
C LEU A 228 -10.86 12.17 -20.04
N ILE A 229 -10.63 12.44 -18.76
CA ILE A 229 -10.15 11.42 -17.82
C ILE A 229 -11.20 10.32 -17.63
N ASP A 230 -12.48 10.68 -17.52
CA ASP A 230 -13.58 9.75 -17.36
C ASP A 230 -13.76 8.86 -18.60
N GLN A 231 -13.65 9.42 -19.80
CA GLN A 231 -13.68 8.70 -21.07
C GLN A 231 -12.52 7.72 -21.16
N GLN A 232 -11.29 8.16 -20.91
CA GLN A 232 -10.12 7.28 -20.89
C GLN A 232 -10.26 6.18 -19.84
N THR A 233 -10.80 6.50 -18.66
CA THR A 233 -11.07 5.52 -17.59
C THR A 233 -12.12 4.51 -18.02
N ALA A 234 -13.18 4.96 -18.71
CA ALA A 234 -14.25 4.11 -19.23
C ALA A 234 -13.78 3.27 -20.43
N GLU A 235 -12.95 3.81 -21.32
CA GLU A 235 -12.32 3.09 -22.44
C GLU A 235 -11.36 2.03 -21.93
N ASN A 236 -10.52 2.33 -20.94
CA ASN A 236 -9.67 1.33 -20.30
C ASN A 236 -10.48 0.21 -19.62
N GLN A 237 -11.65 0.55 -19.05
CA GLN A 237 -12.59 -0.44 -18.51
C GLN A 237 -13.31 -1.21 -19.61
N THR A 238 -13.65 -0.55 -20.72
CA THR A 238 -14.34 -1.14 -21.89
C THR A 238 -13.38 -2.02 -22.68
N ILE A 239 -12.09 -1.70 -22.76
CA ILE A 239 -11.05 -2.56 -23.33
C ILE A 239 -10.86 -3.78 -22.42
N GLN A 240 -10.85 -3.62 -21.08
CA GLN A 240 -10.87 -4.77 -20.15
C GLN A 240 -12.13 -5.64 -20.31
N LEU A 241 -13.30 -5.04 -20.54
CA LEU A 241 -14.58 -5.74 -20.76
C LEU A 241 -14.70 -6.35 -22.16
N ALA A 242 -14.25 -5.67 -23.21
CA ALA A 242 -14.24 -6.13 -24.60
C ALA A 242 -13.22 -7.26 -24.78
N MET A 243 -12.10 -7.20 -24.07
CA MET A 243 -11.21 -8.35 -23.95
C MET A 243 -11.88 -9.53 -23.24
N ALA A 244 -12.73 -9.28 -22.23
CA ALA A 244 -13.54 -10.33 -21.61
C ALA A 244 -14.66 -10.86 -22.54
N GLU A 245 -15.17 -10.05 -23.47
CA GLU A 245 -16.15 -10.46 -24.50
C GLU A 245 -15.50 -11.21 -25.68
N VAL A 246 -14.24 -10.94 -26.00
CA VAL A 246 -13.46 -11.73 -27.01
C VAL A 246 -13.29 -13.18 -26.55
N PHE A 247 -13.28 -13.45 -25.24
CA PHE A 247 -13.30 -14.82 -24.69
C PHE A 247 -14.68 -15.52 -24.76
N GLN A 248 -15.72 -14.89 -25.31
CA GLN A 248 -17.08 -15.46 -25.37
C GLN A 248 -17.55 -15.88 -26.78
N GLN A 249 -16.68 -15.93 -27.79
CA GLN A 249 -17.09 -16.43 -29.12
C GLN A 249 -17.07 -17.97 -29.20
N VAL A 250 -18.09 -18.61 -28.63
CA VAL A 250 -18.62 -19.93 -29.05
C VAL A 250 -20.14 -19.76 -29.20
N PRO A 251 -20.76 -20.22 -30.30
CA PRO A 251 -22.04 -19.67 -30.75
C PRO A 251 -23.23 -20.22 -29.98
N SER A 252 -24.16 -19.34 -29.61
CA SER A 252 -25.56 -19.72 -29.44
C SER A 252 -26.50 -18.61 -29.91
N THR A 253 -27.49 -19.03 -30.70
CA THR A 253 -28.44 -18.25 -31.50
C THR A 253 -29.40 -17.34 -30.70
N PRO A 254 -30.01 -16.32 -31.35
CA PRO A 254 -30.51 -15.13 -30.69
C PRO A 254 -31.98 -15.20 -30.31
N ARG A 255 -32.37 -14.63 -29.16
CA ARG A 255 -33.74 -14.10 -28.97
C ARG A 255 -33.82 -12.94 -27.96
N LYS A 256 -34.13 -11.77 -28.54
CA LYS A 256 -34.80 -10.54 -28.07
C LYS A 256 -34.79 -10.20 -26.56
N ARG A 257 -34.10 -9.09 -26.27
CA ARG A 257 -34.15 -8.25 -25.07
C ARG A 257 -35.57 -7.85 -24.68
N LYS A 258 -35.90 -8.01 -23.39
CA LYS A 258 -36.62 -7.05 -22.53
C LYS A 258 -36.49 -7.50 -21.06
N SER A 259 -35.96 -6.62 -20.20
CA SER A 259 -36.39 -6.33 -18.81
C SER A 259 -35.18 -5.91 -17.96
N ILE A 260 -35.19 -4.71 -17.41
CA ILE A 260 -35.55 -4.39 -16.02
C ILE A 260 -34.45 -4.79 -15.04
N SER A 261 -33.84 -3.77 -14.44
CA SER A 261 -32.88 -3.84 -13.36
C SER A 261 -33.44 -4.60 -12.16
N LYS A 262 -32.89 -5.79 -11.90
CA LYS A 262 -32.87 -6.37 -10.55
C LYS A 262 -31.42 -6.61 -10.17
N LYS A 263 -31.00 -5.96 -9.08
CA LYS A 263 -29.78 -6.31 -8.35
C LYS A 263 -29.90 -7.77 -7.92
N THR A 264 -29.22 -8.67 -8.62
CA THR A 264 -28.98 -10.02 -8.11
C THR A 264 -27.75 -9.95 -7.22
N THR A 265 -27.98 -9.94 -5.91
CA THR A 265 -26.99 -10.33 -4.91
C THR A 265 -26.60 -11.77 -5.21
N VAL A 266 -25.46 -11.98 -5.88
CA VAL A 266 -24.81 -13.30 -5.89
C VAL A 266 -24.45 -13.59 -4.44
N LYS A 267 -25.09 -14.61 -3.86
CA LYS A 267 -24.76 -15.09 -2.52
C LYS A 267 -23.28 -15.45 -2.48
N LYS A 268 -22.59 -15.04 -1.43
CA LYS A 268 -21.16 -15.26 -1.22
C LYS A 268 -20.78 -16.76 -1.19
N ASP A 269 -21.75 -17.63 -0.96
CA ASP A 269 -21.57 -19.08 -0.79
C ASP A 269 -21.35 -19.84 -2.11
N ASP A 270 -21.90 -19.40 -3.24
CA ASP A 270 -21.78 -20.19 -4.49
C ASP A 270 -20.36 -20.17 -5.08
N LEU A 271 -19.54 -19.16 -4.76
CA LEU A 271 -18.19 -19.01 -5.33
C LEU A 271 -17.13 -19.91 -4.69
N LEU A 272 -17.42 -20.54 -3.55
CA LEU A 272 -16.48 -21.42 -2.84
C LEU A 272 -16.86 -22.91 -2.97
N THR A 273 -17.86 -23.22 -3.80
CA THR A 273 -18.19 -24.61 -4.13
C THR A 273 -17.10 -25.22 -4.99
N ILE A 274 -16.64 -26.41 -4.59
CA ILE A 274 -15.68 -27.19 -5.36
C ILE A 274 -16.28 -27.43 -6.76
N PRO A 275 -15.59 -27.04 -7.84
CA PRO A 275 -16.10 -27.24 -9.19
C PRO A 275 -16.29 -28.72 -9.51
N ASP A 276 -17.30 -29.04 -10.32
CA ASP A 276 -17.57 -30.38 -10.83
C ASP A 276 -16.56 -30.77 -11.93
N VAL A 277 -15.30 -30.91 -11.52
CA VAL A 277 -14.18 -31.45 -12.30
C VAL A 277 -13.44 -32.45 -11.41
N PRO A 278 -12.76 -33.47 -11.97
CA PRO A 278 -11.91 -34.35 -11.17
C PRO A 278 -10.86 -33.52 -10.42
N PRO A 279 -10.44 -33.92 -9.21
CA PRO A 279 -9.36 -33.23 -8.53
C PRO A 279 -8.06 -33.26 -9.35
N ALA A 280 -7.28 -32.19 -9.24
CA ALA A 280 -6.00 -32.08 -9.95
C ALA A 280 -5.08 -33.27 -9.62
N PRO A 281 -4.31 -33.79 -10.60
CA PRO A 281 -3.50 -34.98 -10.39
C PRO A 281 -2.36 -34.78 -9.38
N ASN A 282 -1.94 -33.53 -9.13
CA ASN A 282 -0.92 -33.16 -8.15
C ASN A 282 -1.48 -32.93 -6.72
N GLN A 283 -2.79 -33.11 -6.49
CA GLN A 283 -3.41 -32.87 -5.17
C GLN A 283 -2.74 -33.67 -4.04
N HIS A 284 -2.23 -34.88 -4.36
CA HIS A 284 -1.54 -35.76 -3.41
C HIS A 284 -0.24 -35.19 -2.84
N LEU A 285 0.33 -34.13 -3.45
CA LEU A 285 1.52 -33.44 -2.94
C LEU A 285 1.25 -32.62 -1.67
N GLY A 286 -0.02 -32.40 -1.33
CA GLY A 286 -0.46 -31.59 -0.19
C GLY A 286 -0.27 -30.09 -0.42
N THR A 287 -0.77 -29.28 0.51
CA THR A 287 -0.66 -27.81 0.45
C THR A 287 0.29 -27.28 1.52
N GLN A 288 1.26 -26.47 1.12
CA GLN A 288 2.22 -25.82 2.02
C GLN A 288 1.93 -24.32 2.18
N TYR A 289 2.07 -23.81 3.40
CA TYR A 289 1.95 -22.39 3.73
C TYR A 289 3.33 -21.76 3.99
N PHE A 290 3.66 -20.71 3.24
CA PHE A 290 4.85 -19.89 3.44
C PHE A 290 4.50 -18.56 4.09
N ILE A 291 5.25 -18.14 5.13
CA ILE A 291 5.12 -16.81 5.71
C ILE A 291 6.14 -15.84 5.07
N PRO A 292 5.72 -14.72 4.48
CA PRO A 292 6.66 -13.68 4.06
C PRO A 292 7.31 -12.99 5.27
N GLU A 293 8.63 -12.85 5.28
CA GLU A 293 9.40 -12.28 6.40
C GLU A 293 9.70 -10.77 6.23
N TRP A 294 9.34 -9.96 7.23
CA TRP A 294 9.48 -8.49 7.23
C TRP A 294 10.06 -7.93 8.54
N ASP A 295 11.06 -8.61 9.09
CA ASP A 295 11.60 -8.35 10.43
C ASP A 295 10.52 -8.50 11.51
N ASP A 296 9.70 -9.54 11.37
CA ASP A 296 8.57 -9.83 12.24
C ASP A 296 9.03 -10.52 13.52
N ARG A 297 9.59 -9.72 14.44
CA ARG A 297 10.13 -10.17 15.74
C ARG A 297 9.50 -9.47 16.95
N VAL A 298 9.59 -10.11 18.11
CA VAL A 298 9.15 -9.53 19.40
C VAL A 298 10.16 -9.80 20.50
N TYR A 299 10.24 -8.91 21.49
CA TYR A 299 11.16 -9.07 22.62
C TYR A 299 10.55 -10.02 23.65
N PRO A 300 11.11 -11.22 23.90
CA PRO A 300 10.49 -12.23 24.75
C PRO A 300 10.35 -11.78 26.21
N LYS A 301 11.29 -10.97 26.72
CA LYS A 301 11.30 -10.46 28.10
C LYS A 301 10.56 -9.12 28.27
N TYR A 302 9.67 -8.77 27.33
CA TYR A 302 8.91 -7.52 27.39
C TYR A 302 8.04 -7.45 28.64
N ASN A 303 8.25 -6.43 29.47
CA ASN A 303 7.43 -6.21 30.65
C ASN A 303 6.16 -5.44 30.25
N PHE A 304 5.01 -6.13 30.24
CA PHE A 304 3.74 -5.51 29.85
C PHE A 304 3.22 -4.47 30.85
N LEU A 305 3.66 -4.52 32.12
CA LEU A 305 3.26 -3.58 33.15
C LEU A 305 3.99 -2.24 33.01
N THR A 306 5.33 -2.28 32.89
CA THR A 306 6.16 -1.07 32.79
C THR A 306 6.36 -0.60 31.35
N GLU A 307 6.11 -1.48 30.38
CA GLU A 307 6.29 -1.26 28.95
C GLU A 307 7.72 -0.94 28.51
N LYS A 308 8.70 -1.10 29.40
CA LYS A 308 10.11 -0.81 29.15
C LYS A 308 10.80 -1.98 28.46
N VAL A 309 11.70 -1.63 27.56
CA VAL A 309 12.74 -2.52 27.02
C VAL A 309 14.10 -1.98 27.45
N PRO A 310 15.12 -2.83 27.66
CA PRO A 310 16.48 -2.37 27.95
C PRO A 310 17.00 -1.44 26.84
N GLU A 311 17.75 -0.41 27.20
CA GLU A 311 18.32 0.56 26.24
C GLU A 311 19.41 -0.08 25.36
N ASP A 312 20.11 -1.09 25.88
CA ASP A 312 21.15 -1.86 25.21
C ASP A 312 20.63 -3.03 24.35
N ARG A 313 19.30 -3.16 24.21
CA ARG A 313 18.66 -4.22 23.42
C ARG A 313 19.03 -4.11 21.94
N ASP A 314 19.49 -5.22 21.35
CA ASP A 314 19.64 -5.42 19.92
C ASP A 314 18.39 -6.15 19.38
N PRO A 315 17.51 -5.48 18.60
CA PRO A 315 16.26 -6.09 18.10
C PRO A 315 16.44 -7.30 17.19
N TYR A 316 17.65 -7.59 16.72
CA TYR A 316 17.92 -8.82 15.98
C TYR A 316 18.39 -9.95 16.89
N LYS A 317 19.28 -9.66 17.85
CA LYS A 317 19.82 -10.70 18.74
C LYS A 317 18.85 -11.09 19.84
N ASP A 318 18.17 -10.10 20.40
CA ASP A 318 17.38 -10.27 21.63
C ASP A 318 15.90 -10.55 21.37
N ASP A 319 15.40 -10.21 20.17
CA ASP A 319 14.03 -10.53 19.79
C ASP A 319 13.93 -11.88 19.10
N VAL A 320 12.76 -12.48 19.18
CA VAL A 320 12.44 -13.80 18.63
C VAL A 320 11.38 -13.72 17.54
N TYR A 321 11.48 -14.59 16.54
CA TYR A 321 10.47 -14.81 15.52
C TYR A 321 9.32 -15.67 16.05
N ALA A 322 8.22 -15.76 15.28
CA ALA A 322 7.09 -16.61 15.65
C ALA A 322 7.49 -18.08 15.86
N HIS A 323 8.28 -18.68 14.97
CA HIS A 323 8.68 -20.09 15.08
C HIS A 323 9.61 -20.39 16.27
N GLU A 324 10.18 -19.37 16.92
CA GLU A 324 10.96 -19.52 18.15
C GLU A 324 10.10 -19.44 19.41
N MET A 325 8.86 -18.94 19.30
CA MET A 325 7.93 -18.81 20.43
C MET A 325 6.99 -20.00 20.61
N TYR A 326 6.84 -20.84 19.58
CA TYR A 326 5.97 -22.01 19.60
C TYR A 326 6.82 -23.30 19.59
N PRO A 327 6.33 -24.41 20.18
CA PRO A 327 7.05 -25.68 20.17
C PRO A 327 7.30 -26.22 18.75
N GLN A 328 6.43 -25.84 17.80
CA GLN A 328 6.54 -26.16 16.39
C GLN A 328 6.20 -24.91 15.57
N PRO A 329 6.83 -24.70 14.40
CA PRO A 329 6.49 -23.62 13.50
C PRO A 329 5.03 -23.65 13.05
N ASN A 330 4.41 -22.47 12.90
CA ASN A 330 3.02 -22.32 12.46
C ASN A 330 2.90 -22.00 10.96
N TYR A 331 3.82 -22.57 10.18
CA TYR A 331 3.95 -22.45 8.73
C TYR A 331 4.96 -23.50 8.27
N ASN A 332 4.88 -23.90 7.00
CA ASN A 332 5.77 -24.91 6.43
C ASN A 332 7.11 -24.33 5.97
N GLY A 333 7.13 -23.06 5.59
CA GLY A 333 8.35 -22.38 5.15
C GLY A 333 8.27 -20.86 5.28
N ILE A 334 9.37 -20.20 4.95
CA ILE A 334 9.51 -18.74 4.97
C ILE A 334 9.79 -18.24 3.55
N LEU A 335 9.16 -17.14 3.15
CA LEU A 335 9.47 -16.45 1.90
C LEU A 335 10.26 -15.18 2.21
N ILE A 336 11.42 -15.03 1.58
CA ILE A 336 12.28 -13.85 1.73
C ILE A 336 12.48 -13.20 0.36
N SER A 337 12.22 -11.90 0.32
CA SER A 337 12.42 -11.11 -0.88
C SER A 337 13.76 -10.37 -0.85
N LYS A 338 14.56 -10.48 -1.92
CA LYS A 338 15.85 -9.80 -2.08
C LYS A 338 15.72 -8.29 -1.86
N ILE A 339 14.69 -7.66 -2.42
CA ILE A 339 14.46 -6.21 -2.25
C ILE A 339 14.25 -5.78 -0.79
N VAL A 340 13.71 -6.67 0.05
CA VAL A 340 13.50 -6.43 1.49
C VAL A 340 14.80 -6.61 2.29
N ILE A 341 15.74 -7.39 1.78
CA ILE A 341 17.10 -7.50 2.34
C ILE A 341 17.93 -6.28 1.92
N ASP A 342 17.88 -5.92 0.63
CA ASP A 342 18.67 -4.84 0.04
C ASP A 342 18.25 -3.44 0.51
N SER A 343 17.09 -3.29 1.14
CA SER A 343 16.60 -2.00 1.64
C SER A 343 17.43 -1.40 2.78
N SER A 344 18.34 -2.18 3.40
CA SER A 344 19.24 -1.71 4.45
C SER A 344 20.62 -2.34 4.28
N GLN A 345 21.65 -1.50 4.19
CA GLN A 345 23.02 -1.97 4.05
C GLN A 345 23.46 -2.86 5.22
N THR A 346 23.18 -2.45 6.46
CA THR A 346 23.50 -3.23 7.66
C THR A 346 22.77 -4.58 7.68
N LYS A 347 21.52 -4.60 7.20
CA LYS A 347 20.74 -5.84 7.07
C LYS A 347 21.35 -6.76 6.03
N ARG A 348 21.68 -6.22 4.85
CA ARG A 348 22.32 -6.96 3.75
C ARG A 348 23.65 -7.55 4.17
N GLU A 349 24.55 -6.75 4.73
CA GLU A 349 25.87 -7.22 5.20
C GLU A 349 25.75 -8.35 6.22
N ARG A 350 24.78 -8.25 7.15
CA ARG A 350 24.49 -9.32 8.10
C ARG A 350 23.96 -10.56 7.40
N PHE A 351 22.95 -10.40 6.54
CA PHE A 351 22.31 -11.47 5.79
C PHE A 351 23.33 -12.27 4.97
N GLU A 352 24.20 -11.56 4.25
CA GLU A 352 25.27 -12.15 3.45
C GLU A 352 26.34 -12.86 4.29
N LYS A 353 26.61 -12.36 5.50
CA LYS A 353 27.59 -12.96 6.39
C LYS A 353 27.11 -14.27 7.02
N VAL A 354 25.84 -14.35 7.42
CA VAL A 354 25.32 -15.51 8.19
C VAL A 354 24.59 -16.55 7.35
N GLY A 355 24.14 -16.17 6.15
CA GLY A 355 23.29 -17.02 5.30
C GLY A 355 21.83 -17.04 5.77
N VAL A 356 20.95 -17.53 4.91
CA VAL A 356 19.51 -17.33 5.05
C VAL A 356 18.93 -18.00 6.31
N HIS A 357 19.24 -19.28 6.54
CA HIS A 357 18.72 -20.04 7.68
C HIS A 357 19.12 -19.45 9.04
N ASN A 358 20.39 -19.03 9.18
CA ASN A 358 20.87 -18.42 10.42
C ASN A 358 20.32 -17.01 10.62
N PHE A 359 20.03 -16.30 9.54
CA PHE A 359 19.45 -14.96 9.61
C PHE A 359 18.03 -14.98 10.20
N VAL A 360 17.20 -15.91 9.72
CA VAL A 360 15.83 -16.09 10.24
C VAL A 360 15.72 -17.11 11.37
N ARG A 361 16.82 -17.78 11.75
CA ARG A 361 16.87 -18.82 12.79
C ARG A 361 15.88 -19.96 12.57
N PHE A 362 15.69 -20.34 11.30
CA PHE A 362 14.73 -21.33 10.86
C PHE A 362 15.41 -22.44 10.05
N SER A 363 15.18 -23.69 10.42
CA SER A 363 15.79 -24.87 9.79
C SER A 363 14.93 -25.51 8.69
N GLY A 364 13.68 -25.08 8.54
CA GLY A 364 12.79 -25.58 7.48
C GLY A 364 13.01 -24.84 6.16
N ASP A 365 12.11 -25.06 5.22
CA ASP A 365 12.23 -24.56 3.85
C ASP A 365 12.16 -23.02 3.75
N ILE A 366 13.09 -22.44 3.00
CA ILE A 366 13.13 -21.01 2.69
C ILE A 366 13.09 -20.78 1.18
N MET A 367 12.13 -19.98 0.75
CA MET A 367 11.90 -19.56 -0.63
C MET A 367 12.42 -18.15 -0.85
N GLY A 368 13.28 -17.97 -1.84
CA GLY A 368 13.81 -16.70 -2.27
C GLY A 368 13.02 -16.13 -3.45
N ASP A 369 12.65 -14.85 -3.36
CA ASP A 369 12.00 -14.07 -4.42
C ASP A 369 12.81 -12.78 -4.70
N CYS A 370 12.83 -12.31 -5.94
CA CYS A 370 13.42 -11.03 -6.31
C CYS A 370 12.61 -9.83 -5.75
N GLY A 371 11.31 -10.00 -5.52
CA GLY A 371 10.43 -8.95 -4.99
C GLY A 371 9.82 -8.07 -6.07
N ALA A 372 9.19 -8.65 -7.08
CA ALA A 372 8.68 -7.93 -8.25
C ALA A 372 7.72 -6.77 -7.97
N PHE A 373 7.07 -6.75 -6.80
CA PHE A 373 6.28 -5.61 -6.36
C PHE A 373 7.12 -4.34 -6.15
N GLY A 374 8.39 -4.45 -5.77
CA GLY A 374 9.26 -3.32 -5.49
C GLY A 374 9.83 -2.67 -6.76
N TYR A 375 10.04 -3.43 -7.84
CA TYR A 375 10.51 -2.94 -9.14
C TYR A 375 9.42 -2.96 -10.23
N VAL A 376 8.14 -3.11 -9.86
CA VAL A 376 7.02 -3.16 -10.83
C VAL A 376 6.92 -1.92 -11.73
N LYS A 377 7.49 -0.79 -11.30
CA LYS A 377 7.50 0.48 -12.03
C LYS A 377 8.66 0.62 -13.00
N GLU A 378 9.70 -0.19 -12.85
CA GLU A 378 10.81 -0.22 -13.79
C GLU A 378 10.32 -0.79 -15.14
N ASP A 379 11.02 -0.44 -16.21
CA ASP A 379 10.73 -0.96 -17.55
C ASP A 379 11.10 -2.44 -17.66
N GLU A 380 12.15 -2.84 -16.95
CA GLU A 380 12.69 -4.20 -16.88
C GLU A 380 13.18 -4.49 -15.45
N PRO A 381 13.19 -5.76 -15.01
CA PRO A 381 13.72 -6.13 -13.69
C PRO A 381 15.19 -5.70 -13.52
N PRO A 382 15.59 -5.19 -12.35
CA PRO A 382 16.93 -4.62 -12.13
C PRO A 382 17.99 -5.69 -11.78
N TYR A 383 17.76 -6.95 -12.16
CA TYR A 383 18.57 -8.08 -11.76
C TYR A 383 18.96 -8.92 -12.96
N GLU A 384 20.15 -9.50 -12.89
CA GLU A 384 20.65 -10.44 -13.89
C GLU A 384 20.48 -11.88 -13.39
N THR A 385 20.25 -12.82 -14.31
CA THR A 385 20.00 -14.24 -13.97
C THR A 385 21.12 -14.85 -13.13
N ASP A 386 22.39 -14.65 -13.53
CA ASP A 386 23.55 -15.20 -12.81
C ASP A 386 23.66 -14.62 -11.39
N GLU A 387 23.40 -13.32 -11.22
CA GLU A 387 23.43 -12.67 -9.89
C GLU A 387 22.44 -13.35 -8.94
N ILE A 388 21.22 -13.62 -9.43
CA ILE A 388 20.16 -14.20 -8.61
C ILE A 388 20.42 -15.69 -8.31
N LEU A 389 20.94 -16.44 -9.28
CA LEU A 389 21.35 -17.83 -9.09
C LEU A 389 22.45 -17.94 -8.02
N ASP A 390 23.52 -17.16 -8.16
CA ASP A 390 24.63 -17.10 -7.19
C ASP A 390 24.13 -16.65 -5.81
N TYR A 391 23.22 -15.67 -5.78
CA TYR A 391 22.62 -15.18 -4.54
C TYR A 391 21.86 -16.28 -3.80
N TYR A 392 21.01 -17.06 -4.49
CA TYR A 392 20.24 -18.12 -3.84
C TYR A 392 21.13 -19.28 -3.35
N GLU A 393 22.11 -19.69 -4.15
CA GLU A 393 23.04 -20.76 -3.77
C GLU A 393 23.94 -20.35 -2.62
N ARG A 394 24.65 -19.23 -2.75
CA ARG A 394 25.62 -18.74 -1.75
C ARG A 394 24.98 -18.56 -0.39
N LEU A 395 23.72 -18.13 -0.35
CA LEU A 395 23.02 -17.85 0.89
C LEU A 395 22.24 -19.05 1.43
N GLY A 396 22.16 -20.15 0.67
CA GLY A 396 21.60 -21.42 1.11
C GLY A 396 20.08 -21.48 1.07
N PHE A 397 19.43 -20.90 0.07
CA PHE A 397 17.98 -21.03 -0.12
C PHE A 397 17.59 -22.45 -0.55
N ASN A 398 16.42 -22.93 -0.12
CA ASN A 398 15.87 -24.22 -0.57
C ASN A 398 15.18 -24.09 -1.93
N TYR A 399 14.48 -22.97 -2.13
CA TYR A 399 13.79 -22.64 -3.37
C TYR A 399 14.20 -21.27 -3.89
N GLY A 400 14.41 -21.14 -5.20
CA GLY A 400 14.78 -19.87 -5.84
C GLY A 400 13.86 -19.55 -7.01
N VAL A 401 13.21 -18.40 -6.95
CA VAL A 401 12.22 -17.96 -7.93
C VAL A 401 12.89 -17.22 -9.10
N SER A 402 12.55 -17.62 -10.33
CA SER A 402 13.03 -16.96 -11.54
C SER A 402 12.59 -15.50 -11.61
N ILE A 403 13.41 -14.63 -12.19
CA ILE A 403 13.12 -13.20 -12.33
C ILE A 403 11.86 -12.99 -13.18
N ASP A 404 10.85 -12.32 -12.62
CA ASP A 404 9.57 -12.07 -13.28
C ASP A 404 9.23 -10.58 -13.39
N HIS A 405 8.19 -10.26 -14.18
CA HIS A 405 7.70 -8.89 -14.25
C HIS A 405 6.16 -8.84 -14.17
N LEU A 406 5.66 -8.35 -13.04
CA LEU A 406 4.22 -8.37 -12.73
C LEU A 406 3.34 -7.66 -13.77
N ILE A 407 2.23 -8.32 -14.12
CA ILE A 407 1.21 -7.82 -15.04
C ILE A 407 -0.10 -7.59 -14.28
N PHE A 408 -0.31 -6.37 -13.78
CA PHE A 408 -1.58 -5.97 -13.19
C PHE A 408 -1.80 -4.46 -13.25
N GLY A 409 -3.07 -4.03 -13.11
CA GLY A 409 -3.43 -2.61 -13.06
C GLY A 409 -2.96 -1.85 -14.31
N PRO A 410 -2.18 -0.76 -14.17
CA PRO A 410 -1.74 0.05 -15.31
C PRO A 410 -0.76 -0.68 -16.25
N PHE A 411 -0.20 -1.81 -15.80
CA PHE A 411 0.75 -2.61 -16.59
C PHE A 411 0.08 -3.78 -17.34
N ALA A 412 -1.24 -3.94 -17.19
CA ALA A 412 -2.04 -4.96 -17.88
C ALA A 412 -2.62 -4.46 -19.23
N VAL A 413 -2.06 -3.39 -19.78
CA VAL A 413 -2.46 -2.80 -21.07
C VAL A 413 -1.74 -3.48 -22.25
N PRO A 414 -2.37 -3.57 -23.43
CA PRO A 414 -1.73 -4.10 -24.63
C PRO A 414 -0.40 -3.38 -24.94
N GLY A 415 0.56 -4.12 -25.48
CA GLY A 415 1.95 -3.69 -25.71
C GLY A 415 2.83 -3.94 -24.49
N ILE A 416 2.43 -3.43 -23.31
CA ILE A 416 3.22 -3.57 -22.07
C ILE A 416 3.13 -4.99 -21.51
N ARG A 417 1.91 -5.52 -21.39
CA ARG A 417 1.69 -6.85 -20.79
C ARG A 417 2.33 -7.96 -21.62
N GLU A 418 2.28 -7.88 -22.95
CA GLU A 418 2.91 -8.87 -23.84
C GLU A 418 4.43 -8.79 -23.70
N LYS A 419 5.01 -7.57 -23.62
CA LYS A 419 6.45 -7.40 -23.35
C LYS A 419 6.84 -8.06 -22.02
N ARG A 420 6.12 -7.78 -20.93
CA ARG A 420 6.40 -8.32 -19.59
C ARG A 420 6.20 -9.83 -19.52
N TYR A 421 5.19 -10.35 -20.21
CA TYR A 421 4.91 -11.79 -20.30
C TYR A 421 6.04 -12.53 -21.02
N ASN A 422 6.44 -12.04 -22.19
CA ASN A 422 7.53 -12.62 -22.96
C ASN A 422 8.86 -12.52 -22.21
N LEU A 423 9.12 -11.39 -21.55
CA LEU A 423 10.31 -11.19 -20.72
C LEU A 423 10.33 -12.19 -19.55
N THR A 424 9.20 -12.38 -18.86
CA THR A 424 9.10 -13.34 -17.75
C THR A 424 9.39 -14.76 -18.21
N LEU A 425 8.82 -15.21 -19.34
CA LEU A 425 9.10 -16.54 -19.88
C LEU A 425 10.55 -16.70 -20.35
N LYS A 426 11.12 -15.67 -21.00
CA LYS A 426 12.52 -15.67 -21.42
C LYS A 426 13.46 -15.77 -20.21
N ASN A 427 13.18 -15.00 -19.16
CA ASN A 427 13.97 -15.05 -17.93
C ASN A 427 13.84 -16.42 -17.25
N ALA A 428 12.65 -17.01 -17.22
CA ALA A 428 12.46 -18.36 -16.67
C ALA A 428 13.23 -19.42 -17.47
N GLU A 429 13.28 -19.33 -18.80
CA GLU A 429 14.07 -20.22 -19.64
C GLU A 429 15.58 -20.07 -19.35
N ASP A 430 16.09 -18.85 -19.40
CA ASP A 430 17.51 -18.55 -19.11
C ASP A 430 17.90 -19.02 -17.70
N PHE A 431 17.04 -18.76 -16.71
CA PHE A 431 17.23 -19.19 -15.33
C PHE A 431 17.37 -20.71 -15.22
N LEU A 432 16.49 -21.49 -15.85
CA LEU A 432 16.53 -22.95 -15.77
C LEU A 432 17.75 -23.54 -16.52
N VAL A 433 18.08 -22.97 -17.67
CA VAL A 433 19.24 -23.41 -18.47
C VAL A 433 20.54 -23.20 -17.68
N ARG A 434 20.72 -22.01 -17.11
CA ARG A 434 21.91 -21.69 -16.31
C ARG A 434 21.94 -22.44 -14.98
N HIS A 435 20.77 -22.60 -14.34
CA HIS A 435 20.62 -23.41 -13.14
C HIS A 435 21.19 -24.83 -13.34
N LYS A 436 20.75 -25.49 -14.42
CA LYS A 436 21.21 -26.85 -14.79
C LYS A 436 22.67 -26.88 -15.21
N ALA A 437 23.12 -25.90 -16.00
CA ALA A 437 24.49 -25.86 -16.52
C ALA A 437 25.55 -25.71 -15.41
N GLN A 438 25.24 -24.93 -14.37
CA GLN A 438 26.13 -24.67 -13.24
C GLN A 438 25.88 -25.60 -12.04
N GLN A 439 24.88 -26.50 -12.14
CA GLN A 439 24.56 -27.53 -11.14
C GLN A 439 24.22 -26.98 -9.75
N TYR A 440 23.43 -25.90 -9.72
CA TYR A 440 22.94 -25.32 -8.46
C TYR A 440 22.05 -26.30 -7.67
N ASN A 441 22.14 -26.23 -6.33
CA ASN A 441 21.52 -27.21 -5.43
C ASN A 441 20.07 -26.83 -5.06
N PHE A 442 19.76 -25.54 -4.98
CA PHE A 442 18.42 -25.09 -4.67
C PHE A 442 17.44 -25.48 -5.77
N LYS A 443 16.16 -25.62 -5.42
CA LYS A 443 15.11 -26.00 -6.38
C LYS A 443 14.60 -24.75 -7.13
N PRO A 444 14.70 -24.68 -8.48
CA PRO A 444 14.26 -23.51 -9.22
C PRO A 444 12.73 -23.49 -9.36
N ILE A 445 12.14 -22.30 -9.25
CA ILE A 445 10.71 -22.05 -9.42
C ILE A 445 10.50 -21.09 -10.60
N GLY A 446 9.75 -21.53 -11.61
CA GLY A 446 9.39 -20.68 -12.75
C GLY A 446 8.14 -19.86 -12.46
N VAL A 447 8.12 -18.57 -12.81
CA VAL A 447 6.95 -17.71 -12.56
C VAL A 447 6.06 -17.61 -13.80
N ALA A 448 4.79 -17.96 -13.64
CA ALA A 448 3.74 -17.71 -14.62
C ALA A 448 3.08 -16.34 -14.36
N GLN A 449 3.04 -15.50 -15.39
CA GLN A 449 2.32 -14.23 -15.39
C GLN A 449 1.23 -14.29 -16.48
N GLY A 450 0.22 -13.42 -16.37
CA GLY A 450 -0.87 -13.36 -17.33
C GLY A 450 -1.87 -12.26 -17.01
N TRP A 451 -2.81 -12.04 -17.92
CA TRP A 451 -3.90 -11.05 -17.76
C TRP A 451 -5.29 -11.64 -18.05
N SER A 452 -5.35 -12.89 -18.50
CA SER A 452 -6.58 -13.67 -18.71
C SER A 452 -6.35 -15.13 -18.29
N PRO A 453 -7.41 -15.92 -18.01
CA PRO A 453 -7.28 -17.35 -17.71
C PRO A 453 -6.42 -18.13 -18.71
N GLU A 454 -6.60 -17.88 -19.99
CA GLU A 454 -5.93 -18.53 -21.11
C GLU A 454 -4.45 -18.18 -21.13
N THR A 455 -4.09 -16.90 -20.97
CA THR A 455 -2.67 -16.51 -20.93
C THR A 455 -1.93 -17.07 -19.72
N TYR A 456 -2.58 -17.21 -18.56
CA TYR A 456 -1.98 -17.92 -17.43
C TYR A 456 -1.79 -19.41 -17.73
N ALA A 457 -2.78 -20.06 -18.36
CA ALA A 457 -2.68 -21.47 -18.74
C ALA A 457 -1.54 -21.70 -19.74
N ASP A 458 -1.41 -20.83 -20.75
CA ASP A 458 -0.31 -20.87 -21.72
C ASP A 458 1.06 -20.68 -21.05
N SER A 459 1.16 -19.76 -20.08
CA SER A 459 2.39 -19.52 -19.33
C SER A 459 2.81 -20.73 -18.50
N VAL A 460 1.86 -21.34 -17.76
CA VAL A 460 2.11 -22.57 -17.00
C VAL A 460 2.53 -23.71 -17.93
N LYS A 461 1.84 -23.90 -19.05
CA LYS A 461 2.18 -24.92 -20.04
C LYS A 461 3.59 -24.73 -20.61
N ALA A 462 3.98 -23.50 -20.92
CA ALA A 462 5.33 -23.19 -21.39
C ALA A 462 6.39 -23.56 -20.34
N LEU A 463 6.16 -23.23 -19.06
CA LEU A 463 7.08 -23.57 -17.98
C LEU A 463 7.21 -25.08 -17.75
N ILE A 464 6.11 -25.83 -17.83
CA ILE A 464 6.14 -27.31 -17.77
C ILE A 464 6.96 -27.87 -18.94
N GLN A 465 6.77 -27.34 -20.16
CA GLN A 465 7.54 -27.75 -21.34
C GLN A 465 9.03 -27.42 -21.24
N MET A 466 9.41 -26.32 -20.58
CA MET A 466 10.80 -26.00 -20.26
C MET A 466 11.43 -27.00 -19.28
N GLY A 467 10.59 -27.72 -18.51
CA GLY A 467 10.99 -28.72 -17.53
C GLY A 467 11.03 -28.20 -16.10
N TYR A 468 10.23 -27.17 -15.78
CA TYR A 468 9.92 -26.83 -14.40
C TYR A 468 8.90 -27.81 -13.83
N ASP A 469 9.18 -28.33 -12.63
CA ASP A 469 8.25 -29.10 -11.81
C ASP A 469 7.80 -28.33 -10.55
N PHE A 470 8.23 -27.08 -10.40
CA PHE A 470 7.70 -26.13 -9.43
C PHE A 470 7.47 -24.78 -10.12
N ILE A 471 6.21 -24.34 -10.15
CA ILE A 471 5.77 -23.13 -10.81
C ILE A 471 5.08 -22.21 -9.80
N ALA A 472 5.25 -20.91 -9.92
CA ALA A 472 4.52 -19.93 -9.14
C ALA A 472 3.60 -19.08 -10.03
N ILE A 473 2.38 -18.80 -9.57
CA ILE A 473 1.43 -17.92 -10.24
C ILE A 473 1.55 -16.53 -9.65
N GLY A 474 2.12 -15.60 -10.44
CA GLY A 474 2.29 -14.20 -10.09
C GLY A 474 1.06 -13.34 -10.42
N GLY A 475 1.12 -12.04 -10.07
CA GLY A 475 0.14 -11.04 -10.52
C GLY A 475 -1.26 -11.07 -9.85
N LEU A 476 -1.60 -12.14 -9.12
CA LEU A 476 -2.96 -12.36 -8.57
C LEU A 476 -3.15 -11.97 -7.10
N ALA A 477 -2.13 -11.50 -6.39
CA ALA A 477 -2.21 -11.19 -4.95
C ALA A 477 -3.35 -10.22 -4.56
N ARG A 478 -3.75 -9.32 -5.47
CA ARG A 478 -4.85 -8.36 -5.26
C ARG A 478 -6.19 -8.79 -5.87
N ALA A 479 -6.23 -9.91 -6.58
CA ALA A 479 -7.40 -10.40 -7.31
C ALA A 479 -8.43 -11.06 -6.37
N GLN A 480 -9.72 -10.95 -6.68
CA GLN A 480 -10.81 -11.60 -5.94
C GLN A 480 -11.00 -13.07 -6.37
N ASN A 481 -11.72 -13.88 -5.59
CA ASN A 481 -11.96 -15.30 -5.93
C ASN A 481 -12.61 -15.46 -7.31
N ARG A 482 -13.52 -14.54 -7.68
CA ARG A 482 -14.15 -14.52 -9.02
C ARG A 482 -13.18 -14.32 -10.19
N GLU A 483 -11.96 -13.81 -9.92
CA GLU A 483 -10.90 -13.61 -10.90
C GLU A 483 -9.89 -14.76 -10.84
N ILE A 484 -9.55 -15.24 -9.64
CA ILE A 484 -8.58 -16.34 -9.44
C ILE A 484 -9.15 -17.68 -9.92
N ILE A 485 -10.40 -17.99 -9.58
CA ILE A 485 -10.99 -19.31 -9.86
C ILE A 485 -11.03 -19.61 -11.37
N PRO A 486 -11.45 -18.70 -12.26
CA PRO A 486 -11.35 -18.92 -13.70
C PRO A 486 -9.92 -19.21 -14.18
N VAL A 487 -8.93 -18.50 -13.65
CA VAL A 487 -7.51 -18.74 -13.99
C VAL A 487 -7.09 -20.15 -13.58
N LEU A 488 -7.39 -20.56 -12.34
CA LEU A 488 -7.05 -21.90 -11.86
C LEU A 488 -7.78 -22.99 -12.64
N LYS A 489 -9.04 -22.77 -13.03
CA LYS A 489 -9.79 -23.68 -13.91
C LYS A 489 -9.17 -23.83 -15.29
N ALA A 490 -8.59 -22.76 -15.85
CA ALA A 490 -7.90 -22.82 -17.13
C ALA A 490 -6.53 -23.53 -17.02
N ILE A 491 -5.84 -23.40 -15.88
CA ILE A 491 -4.58 -24.09 -15.61
C ILE A 491 -4.81 -25.59 -15.34
N HIS A 492 -5.86 -25.93 -14.60
CA HIS A 492 -6.16 -27.28 -14.10
C HIS A 492 -5.94 -28.44 -15.11
N PRO A 493 -6.41 -28.37 -16.38
CA PRO A 493 -6.24 -29.45 -17.35
C PRO A 493 -4.79 -29.70 -17.79
N HIS A 494 -3.87 -28.81 -17.45
CA HIS A 494 -2.47 -28.84 -17.87
C HIS A 494 -1.51 -29.24 -16.74
N VAL A 495 -2.04 -29.50 -15.53
CA VAL A 495 -1.24 -29.83 -14.36
C VAL A 495 -0.83 -31.30 -14.40
N ASP A 496 0.47 -31.58 -14.30
CA ASP A 496 1.00 -32.94 -14.20
C ASP A 496 1.10 -33.40 -12.73
N PRO A 497 1.06 -34.72 -12.43
CA PRO A 497 1.08 -35.23 -11.06
C PRO A 497 2.26 -34.76 -10.19
N HIS A 498 3.43 -34.55 -10.81
CA HIS A 498 4.67 -34.20 -10.13
C HIS A 498 4.88 -32.68 -10.01
N VAL A 499 4.06 -31.86 -10.68
CA VAL A 499 4.21 -30.40 -10.73
C VAL A 499 3.61 -29.76 -9.50
N ARG A 500 4.42 -28.99 -8.76
CA ARG A 500 3.99 -28.11 -7.68
C ARG A 500 3.59 -26.75 -8.22
N ILE A 501 2.51 -26.18 -7.70
CA ILE A 501 2.04 -24.83 -8.06
C ILE A 501 1.89 -23.98 -6.80
N HIS A 502 2.66 -22.89 -6.73
CA HIS A 502 2.59 -21.86 -5.71
C HIS A 502 1.67 -20.72 -6.14
N LEU A 503 0.79 -20.22 -5.27
CA LEU A 503 -0.05 -19.06 -5.54
C LEU A 503 0.42 -17.85 -4.73
N PHE A 504 1.02 -16.85 -5.39
CA PHE A 504 1.62 -15.71 -4.70
C PHE A 504 0.60 -14.76 -4.07
N GLY A 505 0.81 -14.43 -2.79
CA GLY A 505 0.12 -13.39 -2.04
C GLY A 505 -1.36 -13.64 -1.78
N VAL A 506 -1.84 -14.88 -1.95
CA VAL A 506 -3.25 -15.25 -1.74
C VAL A 506 -3.35 -16.33 -0.66
N ALA A 507 -3.80 -15.94 0.53
CA ALA A 507 -4.23 -16.89 1.55
C ALA A 507 -5.65 -16.56 2.02
N ARG A 508 -6.60 -17.38 1.59
CA ARG A 508 -8.01 -17.32 1.99
C ARG A 508 -8.37 -18.70 2.48
N VAL A 509 -8.38 -18.89 3.80
CA VAL A 509 -8.50 -20.22 4.42
C VAL A 509 -9.73 -20.97 3.90
N GLU A 510 -10.86 -20.28 3.71
CA GLU A 510 -12.09 -20.88 3.19
C GLU A 510 -12.02 -21.27 1.69
N ALA A 511 -11.06 -20.74 0.93
CA ALA A 511 -10.89 -21.05 -0.49
C ALA A 511 -9.81 -22.11 -0.75
N VAL A 512 -9.02 -22.49 0.27
CA VAL A 512 -7.91 -23.44 0.10
C VAL A 512 -8.38 -24.79 -0.44
N PRO A 513 -9.45 -25.44 0.06
CA PRO A 513 -9.88 -26.73 -0.48
C PRO A 513 -10.19 -26.66 -1.98
N LEU A 514 -10.82 -25.57 -2.42
CA LEU A 514 -11.10 -25.32 -3.83
C LEU A 514 -9.82 -25.08 -4.65
N PHE A 515 -8.88 -24.29 -4.13
CA PHE A 515 -7.61 -24.03 -4.82
C PHE A 515 -6.76 -25.29 -4.94
N GLN A 516 -6.73 -26.12 -3.89
CA GLN A 516 -6.05 -27.41 -3.90
C GLN A 516 -6.69 -28.37 -4.90
N HIS A 517 -8.03 -28.45 -4.93
CA HIS A 517 -8.76 -29.23 -5.93
C HIS A 517 -8.40 -28.82 -7.36
N LEU A 518 -8.09 -27.54 -7.60
CA LEU A 518 -7.66 -27.02 -8.89
C LEU A 518 -6.15 -27.08 -9.13
N GLY A 519 -5.37 -27.65 -8.22
CA GLY A 519 -3.95 -27.97 -8.40
C GLY A 519 -2.95 -27.06 -7.70
N ILE A 520 -3.39 -26.16 -6.81
CA ILE A 520 -2.49 -25.37 -5.96
C ILE A 520 -1.90 -26.23 -4.84
N THR A 521 -0.58 -26.27 -4.74
CA THR A 521 0.17 -27.05 -3.72
C THR A 521 0.88 -26.16 -2.71
N SER A 522 0.95 -24.85 -2.91
CA SER A 522 1.44 -23.94 -1.88
C SER A 522 0.96 -22.49 -2.08
N PHE A 523 1.04 -21.69 -1.03
CA PHE A 523 0.73 -20.26 -1.07
C PHE A 523 1.51 -19.50 -0.01
N ASP A 524 1.64 -18.18 -0.17
CA ASP A 524 2.21 -17.30 0.83
C ASP A 524 1.24 -16.19 1.27
N SER A 525 1.32 -15.81 2.54
CA SER A 525 0.63 -14.60 3.02
C SER A 525 1.07 -14.15 4.40
N ALA A 526 1.33 -12.85 4.53
CA ALA A 526 1.44 -12.15 5.81
C ALA A 526 0.09 -11.56 6.28
N GLY A 527 -1.02 -11.89 5.61
CA GLY A 527 -2.34 -11.34 5.86
C GLY A 527 -2.82 -11.51 7.31
N PRO A 528 -2.88 -12.74 7.85
CA PRO A 528 -3.30 -12.99 9.23
C PRO A 528 -2.45 -12.24 10.26
N LEU A 529 -1.14 -12.24 10.06
CA LEU A 529 -0.17 -11.53 10.88
C LEU A 529 -0.42 -10.02 10.89
N ARG A 530 -0.46 -9.38 9.71
CA ARG A 530 -0.60 -7.92 9.58
C ARG A 530 -1.97 -7.41 9.96
N GLN A 531 -3.02 -8.23 9.80
CA GLN A 531 -4.37 -7.87 10.25
C GLN A 531 -4.42 -7.53 11.74
N ALA A 532 -3.48 -8.04 12.56
CA ALA A 532 -3.41 -7.72 13.98
C ALA A 532 -3.21 -6.21 14.28
N TRP A 533 -2.64 -5.43 13.35
CA TRP A 533 -2.50 -3.97 13.51
C TRP A 533 -3.09 -3.14 12.36
N LEU A 534 -3.29 -3.72 11.17
CA LEU A 534 -3.89 -3.00 10.04
C LEU A 534 -5.43 -3.04 10.06
N SER A 535 -6.05 -4.05 10.69
CA SER A 535 -7.50 -4.18 10.74
C SER A 535 -8.10 -3.33 11.86
N SER A 536 -9.16 -2.59 11.53
CA SER A 536 -9.84 -1.71 12.49
C SER A 536 -10.67 -2.49 13.51
N ASP A 537 -11.33 -3.57 13.09
CA ASP A 537 -12.33 -4.33 13.86
C ASP A 537 -12.21 -5.87 13.80
N LYS A 538 -11.29 -6.41 13.00
CA LYS A 538 -11.03 -7.86 12.86
C LYS A 538 -9.55 -8.14 13.00
N ASN A 539 -8.99 -7.93 14.18
CA ASN A 539 -7.55 -8.01 14.41
C ASN A 539 -7.15 -9.12 15.40
N TYR A 540 -8.13 -9.80 16.00
CA TYR A 540 -7.93 -11.02 16.80
C TYR A 540 -8.71 -12.19 16.18
N HIS A 541 -8.03 -13.27 15.80
CA HIS A 541 -8.61 -14.42 15.13
C HIS A 541 -8.91 -15.56 16.11
N THR A 542 -9.90 -16.39 15.80
CA THR A 542 -10.22 -17.62 16.55
C THR A 542 -10.36 -18.82 15.64
N LEU A 543 -10.22 -20.03 16.20
CA LEU A 543 -10.34 -21.29 15.46
C LEU A 543 -11.75 -21.49 14.88
N THR A 544 -12.79 -20.91 15.50
CA THR A 544 -14.18 -20.95 14.99
C THR A 544 -14.40 -20.10 13.74
N GLY A 545 -13.41 -19.30 13.33
CA GLY A 545 -13.53 -18.33 12.24
C GLY A 545 -14.14 -16.99 12.66
N LYS A 546 -14.57 -16.84 13.92
CA LYS A 546 -15.00 -15.54 14.45
C LYS A 546 -13.79 -14.63 14.65
N HIS A 547 -13.95 -13.35 14.31
CA HIS A 547 -12.94 -12.33 14.50
C HIS A 547 -13.42 -11.26 15.49
N TYR A 548 -12.48 -10.78 16.30
CA TYR A 548 -12.75 -9.80 17.34
C TYR A 548 -11.93 -8.52 17.14
N MET A 549 -12.42 -7.45 17.76
CA MET A 549 -11.69 -6.20 17.90
C MET A 549 -10.88 -6.23 19.19
N ALA A 550 -9.57 -6.10 19.08
CA ALA A 550 -8.66 -5.86 20.18
C ALA A 550 -8.98 -4.51 20.83
N ILE A 551 -8.93 -4.50 22.16
CA ILE A 551 -9.33 -3.38 23.00
C ILE A 551 -8.24 -2.31 22.91
N ARG A 552 -8.57 -1.13 22.37
CA ARG A 552 -7.57 -0.10 22.09
C ARG A 552 -7.26 0.67 23.36
N VAL A 553 -5.98 0.66 23.73
CA VAL A 553 -5.43 1.49 24.80
C VAL A 553 -4.11 2.06 24.27
N PRO A 554 -4.14 2.98 23.29
CA PRO A 554 -2.91 3.56 22.74
C PRO A 554 -2.14 4.33 23.82
N PRO A 555 -0.81 4.48 23.71
CA PRO A 555 -0.05 5.22 24.70
C PRO A 555 -0.36 6.72 24.68
N VAL A 556 -0.28 7.39 25.85
CA VAL A 556 -0.38 8.87 25.92
C VAL A 556 0.73 9.57 25.14
N THR A 557 1.88 8.92 24.97
CA THR A 557 2.96 9.38 24.08
C THR A 557 2.65 9.22 22.59
N GLY A 558 1.51 8.59 22.24
CA GLY A 558 1.10 8.35 20.87
C GLY A 558 0.40 9.53 20.19
N ASN A 559 0.39 9.54 18.86
CA ASN A 559 -0.13 10.65 18.04
C ASN A 559 -1.58 11.08 18.37
N ARG A 560 -2.46 10.15 18.79
CA ARG A 560 -3.86 10.49 19.14
C ARG A 560 -3.94 11.31 20.43
N ALA A 561 -3.25 10.87 21.47
CA ALA A 561 -3.18 11.59 22.73
C ALA A 561 -2.47 12.92 22.57
N LYS A 562 -1.36 12.97 21.80
CA LYS A 562 -0.69 14.22 21.45
C LYS A 562 -1.65 15.26 20.86
N LYS A 563 -2.50 14.88 19.89
CA LYS A 563 -3.50 15.81 19.32
C LYS A 563 -4.48 16.36 20.36
N VAL A 564 -4.88 15.54 21.33
CA VAL A 564 -5.84 15.93 22.39
C VAL A 564 -5.19 16.91 23.38
N LEU A 565 -3.93 16.64 23.74
CA LEU A 565 -3.12 17.50 24.58
C LEU A 565 -2.85 18.85 23.90
N ASP A 566 -2.48 18.83 22.61
CA ASP A 566 -2.22 20.04 21.81
C ASP A 566 -3.49 20.91 21.63
N ALA A 567 -4.67 20.30 21.69
CA ALA A 567 -5.97 20.97 21.65
C ALA A 567 -6.44 21.51 23.01
N GLY A 568 -5.78 21.12 24.12
CA GLY A 568 -6.11 21.57 25.47
C GLY A 568 -7.41 21.00 26.04
N HIS A 569 -7.97 19.94 25.45
CA HIS A 569 -9.19 19.30 25.97
C HIS A 569 -8.95 18.47 27.23
N TYR A 570 -7.73 17.98 27.41
CA TYR A 570 -7.27 17.24 28.58
C TYR A 570 -5.83 17.65 28.90
N ASP A 571 -5.46 17.58 30.16
CA ASP A 571 -4.07 17.64 30.59
C ASP A 571 -3.40 16.26 30.56
N CYS A 572 -2.06 16.24 30.59
CA CYS A 572 -1.26 15.03 30.48
C CYS A 572 -1.53 14.06 31.65
N GLU A 573 -1.62 14.58 32.87
CA GLU A 573 -1.80 13.77 34.09
C GLU A 573 -3.17 13.07 34.07
N THR A 574 -4.22 13.76 33.64
CA THR A 574 -5.55 13.17 33.48
C THR A 574 -5.57 12.05 32.43
N LEU A 575 -4.94 12.25 31.26
CA LEU A 575 -4.89 11.20 30.24
C LEU A 575 -4.05 10.00 30.67
N GLU A 576 -2.92 10.23 31.36
CA GLU A 576 -2.09 9.16 31.93
C GLU A 576 -2.87 8.35 32.97
N ARG A 577 -3.65 9.01 33.84
CA ARG A 577 -4.52 8.33 34.80
C ARG A 577 -5.56 7.46 34.09
N LEU A 578 -6.31 8.02 33.13
CA LEU A 578 -7.34 7.27 32.38
C LEU A 578 -6.75 6.08 31.61
N GLU A 579 -5.55 6.24 31.06
CA GLU A 579 -4.80 5.18 30.41
C GLU A 579 -4.46 4.04 31.40
N GLN A 580 -3.90 4.39 32.57
CA GLN A 580 -3.55 3.40 33.60
C GLN A 580 -4.79 2.71 34.16
N ASP A 581 -5.88 3.46 34.37
CA ASP A 581 -7.16 2.91 34.82
C ASP A 581 -7.71 1.89 33.82
N ALA A 582 -7.66 2.19 32.52
CA ALA A 582 -8.07 1.26 31.47
C ALA A 582 -7.20 -0.01 31.44
N LEU A 583 -5.87 0.13 31.54
CA LEU A 583 -4.96 -1.02 31.59
C LEU A 583 -5.16 -1.88 32.84
N ALA A 584 -5.29 -1.25 34.01
CA ALA A 584 -5.53 -1.92 35.28
C ALA A 584 -6.88 -2.66 35.23
N ALA A 585 -7.95 -2.01 34.79
CA ALA A 585 -9.28 -2.60 34.70
C ALA A 585 -9.31 -3.84 33.79
N LEU A 586 -8.57 -3.83 32.67
CA LEU A 586 -8.44 -4.99 31.79
C LEU A 586 -7.71 -6.16 32.46
N ARG A 587 -6.65 -5.89 33.22
CA ARG A 587 -5.89 -6.93 33.94
C ARG A 587 -6.67 -7.51 35.12
N GLU A 588 -7.36 -6.66 35.87
CA GLU A 588 -8.23 -7.08 36.97
C GLU A 588 -9.41 -7.92 36.45
N TYR A 589 -9.95 -7.57 35.28
CA TYR A 589 -10.96 -8.38 34.59
C TYR A 589 -10.45 -9.75 34.18
N ASP A 590 -9.22 -9.80 33.65
CA ASP A 590 -8.57 -11.06 33.27
C ASP A 590 -8.36 -11.99 34.46
N ALA A 591 -8.04 -11.41 35.62
CA ALA A 591 -7.87 -12.12 36.88
C ALA A 591 -9.19 -12.44 37.61
N GLY A 592 -10.34 -12.02 37.07
CA GLY A 592 -11.66 -12.26 37.68
C GLY A 592 -11.98 -11.37 38.89
N ARG A 593 -11.23 -10.27 39.09
CA ARG A 593 -11.41 -9.33 40.21
C ARG A 593 -12.26 -8.11 39.87
N LEU A 594 -12.47 -7.82 38.58
CA LEU A 594 -13.34 -6.74 38.11
C LEU A 594 -14.45 -7.28 37.19
N GLY A 595 -15.65 -6.71 37.29
CA GLY A 595 -16.79 -7.05 36.44
C GLY A 595 -16.73 -6.40 35.06
N ILE A 596 -17.41 -7.01 34.07
CA ILE A 596 -17.34 -6.59 32.66
C ILE A 596 -17.76 -5.13 32.43
N GLU A 597 -18.80 -4.65 33.13
CA GLU A 597 -19.30 -3.28 32.96
C GLU A 597 -18.27 -2.24 33.39
N ALA A 598 -17.62 -2.44 34.55
CA ALA A 598 -16.58 -1.54 35.03
C ALA A 598 -15.34 -1.53 34.12
N THR A 599 -14.96 -2.69 33.58
CA THR A 599 -13.86 -2.81 32.61
C THR A 599 -14.17 -2.12 31.28
N LEU A 600 -15.38 -2.35 30.77
CA LEU A 600 -15.85 -1.72 29.53
C LEU A 600 -15.90 -0.21 29.68
N GLU A 601 -16.37 0.27 30.84
CA GLU A 601 -16.42 1.69 31.15
C GLU A 601 -15.02 2.31 31.15
N ALA A 602 -14.07 1.78 31.93
CA ALA A 602 -12.71 2.31 31.98
C ALA A 602 -12.05 2.36 30.58
N ALA A 603 -12.20 1.29 29.78
CA ALA A 603 -11.67 1.26 28.41
C ALA A 603 -12.38 2.24 27.47
N ALA A 604 -13.70 2.43 27.61
CA ALA A 604 -14.48 3.38 26.83
C ALA A 604 -14.12 4.82 27.21
N THR A 605 -14.09 5.17 28.49
CA THR A 605 -13.76 6.52 28.99
C THR A 605 -12.41 7.00 28.44
N TYR A 606 -11.37 6.15 28.47
CA TYR A 606 -10.08 6.53 27.90
C TYR A 606 -10.15 6.76 26.38
N ASN A 607 -10.86 5.89 25.65
CA ASN A 607 -11.02 6.05 24.21
C ASN A 607 -11.83 7.30 23.84
N GLU A 608 -12.83 7.64 24.63
CA GLU A 608 -13.68 8.81 24.42
C GLU A 608 -12.91 10.12 24.67
N ALA A 609 -12.02 10.14 25.66
CA ALA A 609 -11.08 11.23 25.89
C ALA A 609 -10.12 11.44 24.69
N LEU A 610 -9.79 10.35 23.99
CA LEU A 610 -8.95 10.39 22.79
C LEU A 610 -9.69 10.69 21.48
N ASP A 611 -11.02 10.67 21.50
CA ASP A 611 -11.84 10.91 20.34
C ASP A 611 -12.05 12.43 20.16
N LEU A 612 -11.28 13.03 19.24
CA LEU A 612 -11.45 14.41 18.83
C LEU A 612 -12.53 14.52 17.75
N SER A 613 -13.42 15.52 17.84
CA SER A 613 -14.27 15.91 16.72
C SER A 613 -13.50 16.85 15.79
N GLU A 614 -13.16 16.38 14.58
CA GLU A 614 -12.71 17.27 13.50
C GLU A 614 -13.88 18.09 12.90
N ASP A 615 -15.12 17.62 13.11
CA ASP A 615 -16.38 18.29 12.74
C ASP A 615 -17.19 18.53 14.03
N GLU A 616 -17.22 19.75 14.58
CA GLU A 616 -18.19 20.13 15.62
C GLU A 616 -19.66 19.96 15.11
N ASP A 617 -19.85 19.89 13.79
CA ASP A 617 -21.15 19.86 13.12
C ASP A 617 -21.84 18.48 13.06
N LYS A 618 -21.24 17.38 13.55
CA LYS A 618 -21.83 16.01 13.44
C LYS A 618 -21.69 15.12 14.68
N PRO A 619 -22.21 15.54 15.85
CA PRO A 619 -22.14 14.76 17.10
C PRO A 619 -22.73 13.34 16.98
N GLU A 620 -23.78 13.15 16.18
CA GLU A 620 -24.40 11.83 15.97
C GLU A 620 -23.46 10.78 15.36
N LYS A 621 -22.51 11.20 14.52
CA LYS A 621 -21.58 10.29 13.86
C LYS A 621 -20.53 9.79 14.85
N LEU A 622 -20.07 10.67 15.74
CA LEU A 622 -19.14 10.34 16.80
C LEU A 622 -19.78 9.38 17.80
N GLU A 623 -21.03 9.66 18.19
CA GLU A 623 -21.80 8.81 19.09
C GLU A 623 -21.99 7.40 18.51
N LYS A 624 -22.38 7.29 17.23
CA LYS A 624 -22.47 5.99 16.54
C LYS A 624 -21.15 5.24 16.52
N LEU A 625 -20.02 5.94 16.38
CA LEU A 625 -18.69 5.33 16.41
C LEU A 625 -18.34 4.80 17.80
N ARG A 626 -18.61 5.58 18.86
CA ARG A 626 -18.41 5.20 20.26
C ARG A 626 -19.27 3.99 20.63
N ALA A 627 -20.57 4.03 20.33
CA ALA A 627 -21.48 2.91 20.57
C ALA A 627 -21.03 1.63 19.85
N LYS A 628 -20.63 1.73 18.57
CA LYS A 628 -20.10 0.59 17.82
C LYS A 628 -18.82 0.02 18.44
N ARG A 629 -17.89 0.87 18.88
CA ARG A 629 -16.65 0.46 19.54
C ARG A 629 -16.94 -0.22 20.87
N ARG A 630 -17.80 0.37 21.69
CA ARG A 630 -18.25 -0.20 22.97
C ARG A 630 -18.87 -1.58 22.79
N GLN A 631 -19.77 -1.74 21.81
CA GLN A 631 -20.36 -3.04 21.49
C GLN A 631 -19.30 -4.08 21.10
N LYS A 632 -18.30 -3.68 20.29
CA LYS A 632 -17.21 -4.57 19.89
C LYS A 632 -16.29 -4.96 21.04
N TYR A 633 -16.02 -4.05 21.97
CA TYR A 633 -15.30 -4.37 23.20
C TYR A 633 -16.09 -5.31 24.10
N LEU A 634 -17.41 -5.09 24.24
CA LEU A 634 -18.29 -5.97 24.99
C LEU A 634 -18.26 -7.40 24.42
N GLU A 635 -18.37 -7.56 23.10
CA GLU A 635 -18.25 -8.88 22.44
C GLU A 635 -16.90 -9.56 22.78
N THR A 636 -15.79 -8.84 22.67
CA THR A 636 -14.44 -9.36 22.96
C THR A 636 -14.28 -9.74 24.43
N LEU A 637 -14.73 -8.88 25.35
CA LEU A 637 -14.63 -9.10 26.79
C LEU A 637 -15.54 -10.25 27.25
N THR A 638 -16.75 -10.34 26.72
CA THR A 638 -17.72 -11.40 27.07
C THR A 638 -17.20 -12.77 26.69
N ASP A 639 -16.72 -12.91 25.45
CA ASP A 639 -16.32 -14.21 24.91
C ASP A 639 -14.92 -14.65 25.39
N LYS A 640 -14.10 -13.72 25.92
CA LYS A 640 -12.72 -13.94 26.40
C LYS A 640 -11.91 -14.86 25.48
N PRO A 641 -11.78 -14.56 24.17
CA PRO A 641 -11.24 -15.52 23.21
C PRO A 641 -9.79 -15.92 23.50
N TRP A 642 -9.03 -15.10 24.24
CA TRP A 642 -7.68 -15.42 24.70
C TRP A 642 -7.63 -16.47 25.83
N LYS A 643 -8.71 -16.66 26.61
CA LYS A 643 -8.80 -17.75 27.59
C LYS A 643 -9.20 -19.07 26.96
N ALA A 644 -9.90 -19.03 25.82
CA ALA A 644 -10.33 -20.22 25.09
C ALA A 644 -9.24 -20.77 24.14
N CYS A 645 -8.18 -20.01 23.88
CA CYS A 645 -7.11 -20.41 22.98
C CYS A 645 -5.92 -21.00 23.74
N ALA A 646 -5.58 -22.26 23.47
CA ALA A 646 -4.44 -22.98 24.04
C ALA A 646 -3.12 -22.76 23.26
N CYS A 647 -2.91 -21.56 22.71
CA CYS A 647 -1.66 -21.24 22.02
C CYS A 647 -0.69 -20.58 23.02
N GLU A 648 0.61 -20.80 22.85
CA GLU A 648 1.63 -20.34 23.81
C GLU A 648 1.52 -18.86 24.18
N ILE A 649 1.23 -18.01 23.19
CA ILE A 649 1.09 -16.58 23.43
C ILE A 649 -0.11 -16.30 24.34
N CYS A 650 -1.27 -16.90 24.08
CA CYS A 650 -2.47 -16.67 24.87
C CYS A 650 -2.30 -17.18 26.31
N GLU A 651 -1.65 -18.34 26.47
CA GLU A 651 -1.37 -18.92 27.80
C GLU A 651 -0.36 -18.07 28.58
N GLN A 652 0.68 -17.55 27.92
CA GLN A 652 1.74 -16.78 28.58
C GLN A 652 1.32 -15.34 28.93
N VAL A 653 0.62 -14.63 28.03
CA VAL A 653 0.37 -13.19 28.19
C VAL A 653 -1.10 -12.83 28.46
N GLY A 654 -2.01 -13.80 28.43
CA GLY A 654 -3.42 -13.61 28.79
C GLY A 654 -4.07 -12.47 28.01
N ILE A 655 -4.81 -11.59 28.69
CA ILE A 655 -5.51 -10.47 28.04
C ILE A 655 -4.60 -9.52 27.25
N GLU A 656 -3.29 -9.48 27.54
CA GLU A 656 -2.36 -8.55 26.88
C GLU A 656 -2.32 -8.75 25.35
N VAL A 657 -2.57 -9.97 24.85
CA VAL A 657 -2.68 -10.23 23.41
C VAL A 657 -3.92 -9.57 22.79
N ALA A 658 -4.99 -9.41 23.56
CA ALA A 658 -6.26 -8.80 23.15
C ALA A 658 -6.25 -7.27 23.27
N ILE A 659 -5.17 -6.67 23.79
CA ILE A 659 -5.00 -5.21 23.87
C ILE A 659 -4.29 -4.69 22.62
N PHE A 660 -4.88 -3.70 21.95
CA PHE A 660 -4.26 -2.99 20.84
C PHE A 660 -3.41 -1.86 21.39
N ARG A 661 -2.10 -2.12 21.51
CA ARG A 661 -1.12 -1.17 22.07
C ARG A 661 0.31 -1.63 21.81
N ASN A 662 1.13 -0.73 21.25
CA ASN A 662 2.56 -0.94 21.01
C ASN A 662 2.92 -2.19 20.16
N ASN A 663 4.17 -2.26 19.73
CA ASN A 663 4.60 -3.29 18.79
C ASN A 663 4.56 -4.70 19.40
N ASN A 664 5.02 -4.85 20.66
CA ASN A 664 5.16 -6.16 21.30
C ASN A 664 3.83 -6.92 21.50
N ARG A 665 2.72 -6.23 21.80
CA ARG A 665 1.39 -6.87 21.87
C ARG A 665 0.83 -7.12 20.47
N ASN A 666 0.91 -6.12 19.60
CA ASN A 666 0.32 -6.19 18.28
C ASN A 666 0.96 -7.30 17.41
N ARG A 667 2.29 -7.46 17.47
CA ARG A 667 3.01 -8.54 16.76
C ARG A 667 2.76 -9.91 17.36
N ARG A 668 2.73 -10.04 18.71
CA ARG A 668 2.32 -11.30 19.37
C ARG A 668 0.90 -11.71 18.97
N ARG A 669 -0.03 -10.76 18.88
CA ARG A 669 -1.37 -11.03 18.32
C ARG A 669 -1.29 -11.45 16.84
N GLY A 670 -0.39 -10.88 16.06
CA GLY A 670 -0.10 -11.33 14.69
C GLY A 670 0.41 -12.77 14.63
N PHE A 671 1.30 -13.16 15.52
CA PHE A 671 1.79 -14.53 15.64
C PHE A 671 0.67 -15.50 16.05
N HIS A 672 -0.17 -15.11 17.01
CA HIS A 672 -1.40 -15.83 17.37
C HIS A 672 -2.35 -15.98 16.17
N ASN A 673 -2.60 -14.91 15.41
CA ASN A 673 -3.45 -14.98 14.23
C ASN A 673 -2.89 -15.92 13.16
N THR A 674 -1.56 -15.99 13.04
CA THR A 674 -0.85 -16.91 12.14
C THR A 674 -1.01 -18.36 12.61
N TYR A 675 -0.85 -18.61 13.92
CA TYR A 675 -1.15 -19.90 14.55
C TYR A 675 -2.59 -20.35 14.25
N VAL A 676 -3.57 -19.48 14.49
CA VAL A 676 -4.99 -19.79 14.24
C VAL A 676 -5.23 -20.08 12.76
N PHE A 677 -4.63 -19.29 11.86
CA PHE A 677 -4.74 -19.52 10.43
C PHE A 677 -4.17 -20.88 10.03
N TYR A 678 -2.97 -21.23 10.51
CA TYR A 678 -2.31 -22.49 10.21
C TYR A 678 -3.05 -23.71 10.77
N LYS A 679 -3.61 -23.61 11.97
CA LYS A 679 -4.47 -24.67 12.53
C LYS A 679 -5.73 -24.86 11.71
N ARG A 680 -6.46 -23.78 11.39
CA ARG A 680 -7.64 -23.86 10.52
C ARG A 680 -7.33 -24.40 9.13
N LEU A 681 -6.14 -24.09 8.61
CA LEU A 681 -5.66 -24.65 7.34
C LEU A 681 -5.49 -26.17 7.46
N ALA A 682 -4.81 -26.64 8.51
CA ALA A 682 -4.60 -28.06 8.76
C ALA A 682 -5.92 -28.83 9.00
N ASP A 683 -6.94 -28.20 9.57
CA ASP A 683 -8.27 -28.81 9.75
C ASP A 683 -9.08 -28.94 8.44
N LEU A 684 -8.69 -28.19 7.39
CA LEU A 684 -9.38 -28.17 6.09
C LEU A 684 -8.72 -29.03 5.02
N LEU A 685 -7.47 -29.45 5.24
CA LEU A 685 -6.66 -30.29 4.35
C LEU A 685 -6.63 -31.72 4.89
#